data_AF-A0A498HHN6-F1
#
_entry.id   AF-A0A498HHN6-F1
#
_cell.length_a   1.000
_cell.length_b   1.000
_cell.length_c   1.000
_cell.angle_alpha   90.00
_cell.angle_beta   90.00
_cell.angle_gamma   90.00
#
_symmetry.space_group_name_H-M   'P 1'
#
loop_
_entity.id
_entity.type
_entity.pdbx_description
1 polymer ?
#
loop_
_entity_poly.entity_id
_entity_poly.type
_entity_poly.pdbx_seq_one_letter_code
_entity_poly.pdbx_strand_id
1 'polypeptide(L)'
;MSWILKFRSERNITLVLLVIKGKVYRYLMELYKNKLEYSGDVMSAIVPLMKLLSLTVIGLVLSHPKTELIPRATFKLLSKLVFALFLPCLIFTELGGSITLENFIKWWFIPFNVLVSTLIGCFLGYLVVIICSPPPQLNRFTIIMTAFGNTGNLPVAIVGSVCHTPKNPFGQHCHSRGVAYVSFARWVAVILVYTFVYHMMEPPLEYYEIVEEGCEKEEPLPNVTSRPLLVEAEWPGIEEKETELSKAPFIARVFKSISNVSLNTLPDVDLSGEGGRNSPRSARCLAEPRVVKRMRIVAEQTPLQHILQPPTIASLLAITIGTMPMLKAFFFGDDAPLSFITDSLEILAGAVVPSVMLILGGMLAEGPNESTLGLRTTVGITVARLLLLPLVGIGIVALADKLNFLVDDDAMYKFVLLMQYTTPSAILLGAIASLRGYAVREASAILFWQHVFALFSLSLYIAIYFKLVTYPSNSFFLLPPFLYWVLHNPAMEAGILLPPPTSSSPLSPPTSSVILTQDELKKIAAYKAVEYVESGMVLGLGTGSTAKHAVNRIGELLKQGKLQNIVGIPTSKMTHEQALSLGIPLSDLDSHPVLDLAIDGADEVDPHLNLVKGRGGSLLREKMVEGACKKFVCIVDESKLVKHLGGSGLAMPVEIVPFCWKFTAKKLQDLFEYAGCVGKLRTFVENGKPFVTDNGNYIVDLYFQKDIGDLKAASDAILQLAGVVEHGMFLDMATTVIVAGELGITVKNK
;
A
#
# COMPACT_ATOMS: atom_id res chain seq x y z
N MET A 1 -31.60 36.94 -22.23
CA MET A 1 -31.37 37.09 -23.68
C MET A 1 -29.96 37.64 -23.82
N SER A 2 -28.93 36.91 -24.20
CA SER A 2 -28.79 35.64 -24.90
C SER A 2 -27.46 35.06 -24.41
N TRP A 3 -27.46 33.86 -23.83
CA TRP A 3 -26.38 32.85 -23.75
C TRP A 3 -26.88 31.63 -22.92
N ILE A 4 -28.20 31.40 -22.94
CA ILE A 4 -28.81 30.09 -22.78
C ILE A 4 -28.79 29.52 -24.20
N LEU A 5 -27.97 28.49 -24.44
CA LEU A 5 -28.16 27.40 -25.42
C LEU A 5 -26.83 26.68 -25.72
N LYS A 6 -26.27 25.97 -24.73
CA LYS A 6 -25.63 24.67 -24.99
C LYS A 6 -25.32 23.94 -23.68
N PHE A 7 -25.80 22.70 -23.61
CA PHE A 7 -25.70 21.69 -22.53
C PHE A 7 -26.99 21.44 -21.74
N ARG A 8 -27.99 21.03 -22.51
CA ARG A 8 -29.19 20.31 -22.09
C ARG A 8 -28.91 18.81 -22.26
N SER A 9 -28.23 18.16 -21.31
CA SER A 9 -28.04 16.69 -21.32
C SER A 9 -27.90 16.01 -19.94
N GLU A 10 -28.21 16.68 -18.82
CA GLU A 10 -28.03 16.07 -17.48
C GLU A 10 -29.33 15.73 -16.74
N ARG A 11 -30.49 16.21 -17.19
CA ARG A 11 -31.77 15.91 -16.50
C ARG A 11 -32.31 14.49 -16.72
N ASN A 12 -31.88 13.80 -17.78
CA ASN A 12 -32.32 12.42 -18.02
C ASN A 12 -31.53 11.40 -17.20
N ILE A 13 -30.26 11.66 -16.86
CA ILE A 13 -29.40 10.71 -16.13
C ILE A 13 -29.77 10.66 -14.65
N THR A 14 -30.07 11.82 -14.04
CA THR A 14 -30.51 11.87 -12.62
C THR A 14 -31.89 11.25 -12.43
N LEU A 15 -32.81 11.41 -13.40
CA LEU A 15 -34.13 10.78 -13.36
C LEU A 15 -34.04 9.27 -13.61
N VAL A 16 -33.17 8.83 -14.54
CA VAL A 16 -32.90 7.40 -14.77
C VAL A 16 -32.27 6.75 -13.52
N LEU A 17 -31.33 7.41 -12.86
CA LEU A 17 -30.72 6.93 -11.61
C LEU A 17 -31.70 6.87 -10.42
N LEU A 18 -32.63 7.83 -10.32
CA LEU A 18 -33.69 7.83 -9.30
C LEU A 18 -34.78 6.77 -9.56
N VAL A 19 -35.15 6.55 -10.83
CA VAL A 19 -36.10 5.50 -11.23
C VAL A 19 -35.48 4.11 -11.09
N ILE A 20 -34.18 3.96 -11.38
CA ILE A 20 -33.41 2.72 -11.11
C ILE A 20 -33.35 2.48 -9.60
N LYS A 21 -33.04 3.48 -8.76
CA LYS A 21 -33.08 3.35 -7.29
C LYS A 21 -34.44 2.88 -6.77
N GLY A 22 -35.54 3.48 -7.24
CA GLY A 22 -36.89 3.14 -6.79
C GLY A 22 -37.42 1.79 -7.27
N LYS A 23 -36.96 1.30 -8.44
CA LYS A 23 -37.34 -0.02 -8.97
C LYS A 23 -36.44 -1.14 -8.46
N VAL A 24 -35.14 -0.89 -8.31
CA VAL A 24 -34.22 -1.82 -7.64
C VAL A 24 -34.63 -1.99 -6.18
N TYR A 25 -35.05 -0.92 -5.49
CA TYR A 25 -35.59 -1.02 -4.13
C TYR A 25 -36.88 -1.84 -4.07
N ARG A 26 -37.82 -1.66 -5.02
CA ARG A 26 -39.04 -2.48 -5.09
C ARG A 26 -38.78 -3.94 -5.45
N TYR A 27 -37.82 -4.21 -6.34
CA TYR A 27 -37.40 -5.57 -6.69
C TYR A 27 -36.65 -6.26 -5.54
N LEU A 28 -35.80 -5.51 -4.81
CA LEU A 28 -35.16 -5.95 -3.57
C LEU A 28 -36.19 -6.22 -2.47
N MET A 29 -37.28 -5.44 -2.41
CA MET A 29 -38.38 -5.65 -1.45
C MET A 29 -39.30 -6.81 -1.87
N GLU A 30 -39.51 -7.07 -3.16
CA GLU A 30 -40.17 -8.30 -3.62
C GLU A 30 -39.31 -9.55 -3.36
N LEU A 31 -37.99 -9.46 -3.55
CA LEU A 31 -37.03 -10.47 -3.10
C LEU A 31 -37.06 -10.65 -1.57
N TYR A 32 -37.28 -9.56 -0.81
CA TYR A 32 -37.43 -9.60 0.64
C TYR A 32 -38.77 -10.22 1.08
N LYS A 33 -39.82 -10.13 0.25
CA LYS A 33 -41.15 -10.69 0.53
C LYS A 33 -41.21 -12.20 0.20
N ASN A 34 -40.44 -12.66 -0.77
CA ASN A 34 -40.23 -14.09 -1.06
C ASN A 34 -39.18 -14.77 -0.15
N LYS A 35 -38.66 -14.04 0.86
CA LYS A 35 -37.46 -14.39 1.66
C LYS A 35 -37.70 -15.44 2.76
N LEU A 36 -38.93 -15.93 2.95
CA LEU A 36 -39.20 -16.93 4.01
C LEU A 36 -38.90 -18.38 3.60
N GLU A 37 -38.74 -18.69 2.31
CA GLU A 37 -38.31 -20.04 1.85
C GLU A 37 -36.82 -20.11 1.42
N TYR A 38 -36.15 -18.96 1.24
CA TYR A 38 -34.77 -18.86 0.71
C TYR A 38 -33.71 -18.51 1.79
N SER A 39 -34.10 -18.49 3.08
CA SER A 39 -33.24 -17.97 4.16
C SER A 39 -32.05 -18.87 4.51
N GLY A 40 -32.13 -20.17 4.22
CA GLY A 40 -31.03 -21.13 4.42
C GLY A 40 -29.84 -20.90 3.47
N ASP A 41 -30.12 -20.57 2.21
CA ASP A 41 -29.10 -20.48 1.16
C ASP A 41 -28.32 -19.16 1.15
N VAL A 42 -28.89 -18.10 1.72
CA VAL A 42 -28.19 -16.81 1.89
C VAL A 42 -27.30 -16.84 3.12
N MET A 43 -27.75 -17.45 4.22
CA MET A 43 -26.96 -17.59 5.43
C MET A 43 -25.71 -18.45 5.19
N SER A 44 -25.81 -19.50 4.38
CA SER A 44 -24.70 -20.38 4.03
C SER A 44 -23.57 -19.68 3.26
N ALA A 45 -23.88 -18.66 2.45
CA ALA A 45 -22.89 -17.82 1.75
C ALA A 45 -22.19 -16.80 2.66
N ILE A 46 -22.90 -16.30 3.68
CA ILE A 46 -22.43 -15.21 4.55
C ILE A 46 -21.53 -15.74 5.67
N VAL A 47 -21.83 -16.92 6.22
CA VAL A 47 -21.11 -17.50 7.36
C VAL A 47 -19.59 -17.60 7.13
N PRO A 48 -19.08 -18.10 5.98
CA PRO A 48 -17.64 -18.12 5.71
C PRO A 48 -17.00 -16.73 5.74
N LEU A 49 -17.64 -15.72 5.14
CA LEU A 49 -17.13 -14.35 5.14
C LEU A 49 -17.15 -13.72 6.53
N MET A 50 -18.19 -14.00 7.33
CA MET A 50 -18.26 -13.57 8.74
C MET A 50 -17.13 -14.18 9.57
N LYS A 51 -16.80 -15.47 9.38
CA LYS A 51 -15.66 -16.11 10.05
C LYS A 51 -14.34 -15.41 9.71
N LEU A 52 -14.12 -15.11 8.43
CA LEU A 52 -12.93 -14.40 7.97
C LEU A 52 -12.84 -12.98 8.57
N LEU A 53 -13.94 -12.22 8.54
CA LEU A 53 -14.00 -10.88 9.15
C LEU A 53 -13.74 -10.93 10.66
N SER A 54 -14.32 -11.89 11.38
CA SER A 54 -14.06 -12.07 12.80
C SER A 54 -12.58 -12.31 13.10
N LEU A 55 -11.89 -13.12 12.30
CA LEU A 55 -10.44 -13.34 12.45
C LEU A 55 -9.62 -12.06 12.18
N THR A 56 -10.02 -11.26 11.19
CA THR A 56 -9.39 -9.95 10.93
C THR A 56 -9.62 -8.98 12.08
N VAL A 57 -10.82 -8.95 12.67
CA VAL A 57 -11.12 -8.12 13.84
C VAL A 57 -10.29 -8.57 15.05
N ILE A 58 -10.13 -9.88 15.25
CA ILE A 58 -9.25 -10.41 16.31
C ILE A 58 -7.80 -9.92 16.08
N GLY A 59 -7.29 -10.02 14.85
CA GLY A 59 -5.95 -9.51 14.51
C GLY A 59 -5.81 -8.00 14.76
N LEU A 60 -6.84 -7.22 14.44
CA LEU A 60 -6.89 -5.77 14.69
C LEU A 60 -6.84 -5.44 16.19
N VAL A 61 -7.61 -6.17 17.01
CA VAL A 61 -7.62 -6.02 18.47
C VAL A 61 -6.27 -6.40 19.08
N LEU A 62 -5.63 -7.46 18.58
CA LEU A 62 -4.30 -7.90 19.04
C LEU A 62 -3.19 -6.89 18.73
N SER A 63 -3.32 -6.16 17.62
CA SER A 63 -2.35 -5.15 17.19
C SER A 63 -2.69 -3.73 17.60
N HIS A 64 -3.78 -3.51 18.33
CA HIS A 64 -4.24 -2.17 18.66
C HIS A 64 -3.20 -1.45 19.57
N PRO A 65 -2.83 -0.19 19.28
CA PRO A 65 -1.75 0.50 19.99
C PRO A 65 -2.01 0.75 21.49
N LYS A 66 -3.25 0.56 21.96
CA LYS A 66 -3.58 0.58 23.41
C LYS A 66 -3.46 -0.78 24.11
N THR A 67 -3.48 -1.89 23.40
CA THR A 67 -3.47 -3.25 23.98
C THR A 67 -2.10 -3.92 23.91
N GLU A 68 -1.23 -3.52 22.97
CA GLU A 68 0.16 -3.99 22.78
C GLU A 68 0.38 -5.51 22.96
N LEU A 69 -0.62 -6.35 22.67
CA LEU A 69 -0.54 -7.78 22.99
C LEU A 69 0.43 -8.51 22.04
N ILE A 70 0.46 -8.11 20.76
CA ILE A 70 1.36 -8.67 19.76
C ILE A 70 2.04 -7.54 18.97
N PRO A 71 3.38 -7.41 19.04
CA PRO A 71 4.13 -6.43 18.26
C PRO A 71 4.05 -6.65 16.74
N ARG A 72 4.19 -5.57 15.96
CA ARG A 72 4.19 -5.61 14.48
C ARG A 72 5.26 -6.53 13.90
N ALA A 73 6.44 -6.60 14.53
CA ALA A 73 7.52 -7.50 14.13
C ALA A 73 7.07 -8.97 14.11
N THR A 74 6.17 -9.37 15.02
CA THR A 74 5.62 -10.72 15.09
C THR A 74 4.72 -11.02 13.90
N PHE A 75 3.91 -10.06 13.43
CA PHE A 75 3.10 -10.25 12.21
C PHE A 75 3.98 -10.37 10.95
N LYS A 76 5.13 -9.68 10.90
CA LYS A 76 6.12 -9.85 9.82
C LYS A 76 6.75 -11.25 9.86
N LEU A 77 7.10 -11.74 11.05
CA LEU A 77 7.62 -13.11 11.22
C LEU A 77 6.57 -14.17 10.85
N LEU A 78 5.31 -13.97 11.28
CA LEU A 78 4.19 -14.84 10.91
C LEU A 78 3.98 -14.85 9.38
N SER A 79 4.14 -13.70 8.72
CA SER A 79 4.07 -13.62 7.25
C SER A 79 5.16 -14.46 6.58
N LYS A 80 6.39 -14.43 7.11
CA LYS A 80 7.50 -15.28 6.64
C LYS A 80 7.20 -16.76 6.84
N LEU A 81 6.69 -17.14 8.01
CA LEU A 81 6.32 -18.53 8.32
C LEU A 81 5.23 -19.07 7.39
N VAL A 82 4.21 -18.24 7.13
CA VAL A 82 3.14 -18.56 6.18
C VAL A 82 3.72 -18.86 4.80
N PHE A 83 4.68 -18.07 4.31
CA PHE A 83 5.30 -18.24 3.01
C PHE A 83 6.27 -19.43 2.93
N ALA A 84 7.10 -19.61 3.94
CA ALA A 84 8.15 -20.61 3.93
C ALA A 84 7.63 -22.04 4.19
N LEU A 85 6.57 -22.16 5.01
CA LEU A 85 6.09 -23.47 5.50
C LEU A 85 4.62 -23.71 5.15
N PHE A 86 3.70 -22.91 5.70
CA PHE A 86 2.28 -23.26 5.67
C PHE A 86 1.70 -23.27 4.24
N LEU A 87 2.12 -22.33 3.38
CA LEU A 87 1.66 -22.26 1.99
C LEU A 87 2.18 -23.42 1.13
N PRO A 88 3.49 -23.76 1.13
CA PRO A 88 3.99 -24.96 0.47
C PRO A 88 3.26 -26.23 0.91
N CYS A 89 3.02 -26.41 2.21
CA CYS A 89 2.26 -27.55 2.74
C CYS A 89 0.84 -27.58 2.14
N LEU A 90 0.13 -26.46 2.18
CA LEU A 90 -1.23 -26.34 1.64
C LEU A 90 -1.31 -26.61 0.14
N ILE A 91 -0.33 -26.13 -0.61
CA ILE A 91 -0.25 -26.39 -2.04
C ILE A 91 -0.03 -27.88 -2.28
N PHE A 92 0.92 -28.49 -1.57
CA PHE A 92 1.27 -29.88 -1.77
C PHE A 92 0.10 -30.83 -1.49
N THR A 93 -0.58 -30.65 -0.37
CA THR A 93 -1.67 -31.54 0.06
C THR A 93 -2.90 -31.41 -0.84
N GLU A 94 -3.36 -30.18 -1.08
CA GLU A 94 -4.55 -29.90 -1.90
C GLU A 94 -4.33 -30.29 -3.37
N LEU A 95 -3.15 -29.99 -3.92
CA LEU A 95 -2.84 -30.24 -5.33
C LEU A 95 -2.58 -31.72 -5.61
N GLY A 96 -1.79 -32.37 -4.76
CA GLY A 96 -1.44 -33.78 -4.92
C GLY A 96 -2.65 -34.69 -4.80
N GLY A 97 -3.57 -34.38 -3.87
CA GLY A 97 -4.82 -35.12 -3.71
C GLY A 97 -5.80 -34.94 -4.89
N SER A 98 -5.84 -33.76 -5.51
CA SER A 98 -6.88 -33.42 -6.50
C SER A 98 -6.52 -33.77 -7.95
N ILE A 99 -5.24 -33.86 -8.32
CA ILE A 99 -4.81 -34.10 -9.71
C ILE A 99 -4.83 -35.59 -10.08
N THR A 100 -5.39 -35.93 -11.24
CA THR A 100 -5.21 -37.21 -11.97
C THR A 100 -5.18 -36.93 -13.47
N LEU A 101 -4.60 -37.83 -14.28
CA LEU A 101 -4.50 -37.64 -15.74
C LEU A 101 -5.88 -37.54 -16.42
N GLU A 102 -6.85 -38.35 -15.97
CA GLU A 102 -8.20 -38.36 -16.52
C GLU A 102 -8.97 -37.08 -16.19
N ASN A 103 -8.87 -36.62 -14.93
CA ASN A 103 -9.50 -35.38 -14.49
C ASN A 103 -8.89 -34.16 -15.19
N PHE A 104 -7.59 -34.21 -15.50
CA PHE A 104 -6.90 -33.13 -16.20
C PHE A 104 -7.48 -32.86 -17.59
N ILE A 105 -7.82 -33.93 -18.32
CA ILE A 105 -8.42 -33.83 -19.65
C ILE A 105 -9.90 -33.43 -19.54
N LYS A 106 -10.65 -34.02 -18.61
CA LYS A 106 -12.09 -33.72 -18.45
C LYS A 106 -12.36 -32.31 -17.95
N TRP A 107 -11.51 -31.78 -17.06
CA TRP A 107 -11.76 -30.50 -16.37
C TRP A 107 -10.88 -29.36 -16.87
N TRP A 108 -10.25 -29.50 -18.05
CA TRP A 108 -9.31 -28.53 -18.62
C TRP A 108 -9.86 -27.09 -18.71
N PHE A 109 -11.19 -26.93 -18.84
CA PHE A 109 -11.79 -25.60 -18.90
C PHE A 109 -11.77 -24.86 -17.56
N ILE A 110 -11.69 -25.56 -16.41
CA ILE A 110 -11.54 -24.93 -15.09
C ILE A 110 -10.26 -24.07 -15.00
N PRO A 111 -9.04 -24.61 -15.23
CA PRO A 111 -7.81 -23.82 -15.20
C PRO A 111 -7.78 -22.77 -16.30
N PHE A 112 -8.36 -23.06 -17.47
CA PHE A 112 -8.48 -22.07 -18.54
C PHE A 112 -9.36 -20.87 -18.11
N ASN A 113 -10.48 -21.11 -17.44
CA ASN A 113 -11.36 -20.05 -16.94
C ASN A 113 -10.68 -19.19 -15.85
N VAL A 114 -9.78 -19.77 -15.05
CA VAL A 114 -8.92 -19.00 -14.13
C VAL A 114 -8.01 -18.03 -14.88
N LEU A 115 -7.41 -18.46 -16.00
CA LEU A 115 -6.58 -17.58 -16.84
C LEU A 115 -7.42 -16.48 -17.48
N VAL A 116 -8.58 -16.81 -18.05
CA VAL A 116 -9.48 -15.85 -18.68
C VAL A 116 -9.98 -14.81 -17.68
N SER A 117 -10.45 -15.25 -16.50
CA SER A 117 -10.89 -14.34 -15.43
C SER A 117 -9.77 -13.42 -14.95
N THR A 118 -8.54 -13.92 -14.85
CA THR A 118 -7.36 -13.12 -14.49
C THR A 118 -7.05 -12.08 -15.57
N LEU A 119 -7.06 -12.45 -16.85
CA LEU A 119 -6.80 -11.53 -17.97
C LEU A 119 -7.84 -10.40 -18.04
N ILE A 120 -9.12 -10.74 -17.88
CA ILE A 120 -10.21 -9.76 -17.87
C ILE A 120 -10.11 -8.88 -16.63
N GLY A 121 -9.77 -9.45 -15.48
CA GLY A 121 -9.53 -8.71 -14.26
C GLY A 121 -8.35 -7.75 -14.39
N CYS A 122 -7.26 -8.13 -15.08
CA CYS A 122 -6.14 -7.23 -15.41
C CYS A 122 -6.60 -6.09 -16.33
N PHE A 123 -7.42 -6.38 -17.34
CA PHE A 123 -7.96 -5.36 -18.24
C PHE A 123 -8.88 -4.37 -17.49
N LEU A 124 -9.79 -4.87 -16.66
CA LEU A 124 -10.63 -4.03 -15.80
C LEU A 124 -9.79 -3.22 -14.80
N GLY A 125 -8.75 -3.81 -14.22
CA GLY A 125 -7.80 -3.11 -13.36
C GLY A 125 -7.08 -1.98 -14.08
N TYR A 126 -6.66 -2.21 -15.33
CA TYR A 126 -6.07 -1.19 -16.19
C TYR A 126 -7.05 -0.04 -16.49
N LEU A 127 -8.33 -0.36 -16.75
CA LEU A 127 -9.38 0.66 -16.89
C LEU A 127 -9.58 1.44 -15.59
N VAL A 128 -9.52 0.79 -14.43
CA VAL A 128 -9.57 1.48 -13.12
C VAL A 128 -8.38 2.41 -12.96
N VAL A 129 -7.18 2.04 -13.40
CA VAL A 129 -6.00 2.93 -13.37
C VAL A 129 -6.23 4.16 -14.26
N ILE A 130 -6.75 4.00 -15.48
CA ILE A 130 -7.05 5.12 -16.38
C ILE A 130 -8.13 6.04 -15.78
N ILE A 131 -9.22 5.44 -15.31
CA ILE A 131 -10.40 6.19 -14.84
C ILE A 131 -10.11 6.84 -13.50
N CYS A 132 -9.51 6.14 -12.55
CA CYS A 132 -9.33 6.64 -11.18
C CYS A 132 -7.99 7.37 -10.98
N SER A 133 -7.02 7.16 -11.87
CA SER A 133 -5.69 7.77 -11.83
C SER A 133 -5.03 7.66 -10.45
N PRO A 134 -4.77 6.44 -9.94
CA PRO A 134 -4.07 6.25 -8.67
C PRO A 134 -2.63 6.77 -8.75
N PRO A 135 -1.94 6.93 -7.60
CA PRO A 135 -0.52 7.28 -7.59
C PRO A 135 0.29 6.33 -8.48
N PRO A 136 1.23 6.84 -9.31
CA PRO A 136 1.88 6.05 -10.34
C PRO A 136 2.64 4.83 -9.78
N GLN A 137 3.14 4.95 -8.55
CA GLN A 137 3.81 3.87 -7.83
C GLN A 137 2.88 2.69 -7.56
N LEU A 138 1.56 2.89 -7.49
CA LEU A 138 0.55 1.88 -7.13
C LEU A 138 -0.26 1.39 -8.35
N ASN A 139 0.15 1.74 -9.57
CA ASN A 139 -0.51 1.30 -10.80
C ASN A 139 -0.50 -0.23 -10.94
N ARG A 140 0.66 -0.86 -10.79
CA ARG A 140 0.81 -2.33 -10.87
C ARG A 140 0.00 -3.03 -9.78
N PHE A 141 0.08 -2.50 -8.56
CA PHE A 141 -0.68 -2.97 -7.42
C PHE A 141 -2.21 -2.93 -7.66
N THR A 142 -2.74 -1.82 -8.18
CA THR A 142 -4.16 -1.64 -8.49
C THR A 142 -4.67 -2.69 -9.48
N ILE A 143 -3.88 -2.99 -10.50
CA ILE A 143 -4.21 -4.01 -11.52
C ILE A 143 -4.29 -5.39 -10.88
N ILE A 144 -3.27 -5.79 -10.12
CA ILE A 144 -3.20 -7.10 -9.44
C ILE A 144 -4.37 -7.29 -8.48
N MET A 145 -4.65 -6.28 -7.64
CA MET A 145 -5.74 -6.33 -6.68
C MET A 145 -7.09 -6.48 -7.38
N THR A 146 -7.28 -5.91 -8.57
CA THR A 146 -8.50 -6.09 -9.37
C THR A 146 -8.55 -7.46 -10.08
N ALA A 147 -7.39 -8.02 -10.45
CA ALA A 147 -7.31 -9.27 -11.21
C ALA A 147 -7.49 -10.52 -10.36
N PHE A 148 -6.73 -10.66 -9.27
CA PHE A 148 -6.60 -11.93 -8.55
C PHE A 148 -7.62 -12.14 -7.42
N GLY A 149 -8.49 -13.14 -7.59
CA GLY A 149 -9.58 -13.45 -6.67
C GLY A 149 -9.23 -14.55 -5.69
N ASN A 150 -9.95 -14.60 -4.57
CA ASN A 150 -9.85 -15.68 -3.60
C ASN A 150 -10.53 -16.95 -4.15
N THR A 151 -9.87 -17.63 -5.06
CA THR A 151 -10.40 -18.81 -5.79
C THR A 151 -10.30 -20.13 -5.01
N GLY A 152 -9.73 -20.12 -3.80
CA GLY A 152 -9.51 -21.33 -3.00
C GLY A 152 -10.42 -21.39 -1.77
N ASN A 153 -9.95 -20.83 -0.66
CA ASN A 153 -10.54 -21.06 0.66
C ASN A 153 -12.01 -20.63 0.77
N LEU A 154 -12.38 -19.53 0.13
CA LEU A 154 -13.73 -19.00 0.20
C LEU A 154 -14.73 -19.84 -0.63
N PRO A 155 -14.46 -20.18 -1.91
CA PRO A 155 -15.27 -21.13 -2.68
C PRO A 155 -15.42 -22.51 -2.02
N VAL A 156 -14.35 -23.08 -1.42
CA VAL A 156 -14.46 -24.35 -0.68
C VAL A 156 -15.47 -24.22 0.47
N ALA A 157 -15.38 -23.15 1.25
CA ALA A 157 -16.28 -22.93 2.37
C ALA A 157 -17.74 -22.68 1.93
N ILE A 158 -17.94 -22.01 0.79
CA ILE A 158 -19.27 -21.81 0.20
C ILE A 158 -19.86 -23.15 -0.27
N VAL A 159 -19.08 -23.95 -1.02
CA VAL A 159 -19.50 -25.28 -1.48
C VAL A 159 -19.87 -26.16 -0.29
N GLY A 160 -19.02 -26.20 0.74
CA GLY A 160 -19.29 -26.98 1.95
C GLY A 160 -20.63 -26.58 2.58
N SER A 161 -20.88 -25.28 2.71
CA SER A 161 -22.10 -24.76 3.32
C SER A 161 -23.34 -25.02 2.47
N VAL A 162 -23.24 -24.92 1.15
CA VAL A 162 -24.34 -25.18 0.21
C VAL A 162 -24.70 -26.67 0.15
N CYS A 163 -23.69 -27.55 0.19
CA CYS A 163 -23.89 -28.99 0.12
C CYS A 163 -24.44 -29.60 1.42
N HIS A 164 -24.29 -28.93 2.57
CA HIS A 164 -24.86 -29.37 3.85
C HIS A 164 -26.39 -29.18 3.93
N THR A 165 -26.99 -28.36 3.06
CA THR A 165 -28.45 -28.19 3.04
C THR A 165 -29.13 -29.46 2.48
N PRO A 166 -30.11 -30.05 3.21
CA PRO A 166 -30.73 -31.33 2.84
C PRO A 166 -31.51 -31.32 1.51
N LYS A 167 -31.79 -30.14 0.93
CA LYS A 167 -32.40 -29.95 -0.40
C LYS A 167 -31.44 -29.20 -1.34
N ASN A 168 -30.20 -29.67 -1.49
CA ASN A 168 -29.27 -29.04 -2.41
C ASN A 168 -29.62 -29.35 -3.89
N PRO A 169 -29.40 -28.42 -4.84
CA PRO A 169 -29.70 -28.62 -6.27
C PRO A 169 -28.63 -29.45 -7.02
N PHE A 170 -27.61 -29.97 -6.32
CA PHE A 170 -26.40 -30.53 -6.93
C PHE A 170 -26.18 -32.04 -6.68
N GLY A 171 -27.14 -32.71 -6.02
CA GLY A 171 -27.17 -34.16 -5.81
C GLY A 171 -26.40 -34.66 -4.58
N GLN A 172 -26.39 -35.99 -4.39
CA GLN A 172 -25.85 -36.63 -3.17
C GLN A 172 -24.33 -36.48 -2.99
N HIS A 173 -23.55 -36.41 -4.08
CA HIS A 173 -22.10 -36.22 -4.04
C HIS A 173 -21.67 -34.75 -4.22
N CYS A 174 -22.54 -33.79 -3.84
CA CYS A 174 -22.30 -32.35 -3.95
C CYS A 174 -20.96 -31.92 -3.34
N HIS A 175 -20.68 -32.34 -2.09
CA HIS A 175 -19.53 -31.87 -1.32
C HIS A 175 -18.21 -32.30 -1.96
N SER A 176 -18.03 -33.61 -2.19
CA SER A 176 -16.79 -34.16 -2.74
C SER A 176 -16.48 -33.60 -4.13
N ARG A 177 -17.48 -33.55 -5.03
CA ARG A 177 -17.30 -33.01 -6.38
C ARG A 177 -16.97 -31.51 -6.38
N GLY A 178 -17.72 -30.72 -5.61
CA GLY A 178 -17.51 -29.28 -5.54
C GLY A 178 -16.14 -28.92 -4.96
N VAL A 179 -15.71 -29.60 -3.90
CA VAL A 179 -14.36 -29.42 -3.33
C VAL A 179 -13.29 -29.79 -4.35
N ALA A 180 -13.44 -30.93 -5.05
CA ALA A 180 -12.50 -31.34 -6.09
C ALA A 180 -12.35 -30.31 -7.22
N TYR A 181 -13.45 -29.73 -7.72
CA TYR A 181 -13.39 -28.69 -8.76
C TYR A 181 -12.72 -27.41 -8.27
N VAL A 182 -13.01 -26.98 -7.04
CA VAL A 182 -12.39 -25.78 -6.46
C VAL A 182 -10.89 -25.99 -6.24
N SER A 183 -10.48 -27.12 -5.66
CA SER A 183 -9.07 -27.45 -5.47
C SER A 183 -8.36 -27.61 -6.82
N PHE A 184 -9.04 -28.11 -7.85
CA PHE A 184 -8.51 -28.14 -9.22
C PHE A 184 -8.43 -26.75 -9.89
N ALA A 185 -9.23 -25.76 -9.51
CA ALA A 185 -9.06 -24.38 -9.99
C ALA A 185 -7.87 -23.67 -9.29
N ARG A 186 -7.65 -24.02 -8.03
CA ARG A 186 -6.73 -23.32 -7.11
C ARG A 186 -5.28 -23.35 -7.58
N TRP A 187 -4.81 -24.44 -8.18
CA TRP A 187 -3.39 -24.60 -8.49
C TRP A 187 -2.87 -23.65 -9.56
N VAL A 188 -3.68 -23.35 -10.59
CA VAL A 188 -3.32 -22.33 -11.59
C VAL A 188 -3.27 -20.96 -10.94
N ALA A 189 -4.24 -20.63 -10.10
CA ALA A 189 -4.24 -19.35 -9.38
C ALA A 189 -2.99 -19.21 -8.49
N VAL A 190 -2.60 -20.28 -7.80
CA VAL A 190 -1.37 -20.33 -6.99
C VAL A 190 -0.13 -20.10 -7.86
N ILE A 191 0.02 -20.81 -8.98
CA ILE A 191 1.17 -20.64 -9.88
C ILE A 191 1.23 -19.21 -10.41
N LEU A 192 0.10 -18.65 -10.85
CA LEU A 192 0.03 -17.27 -11.34
C LEU A 192 0.39 -16.25 -10.26
N VAL A 193 0.01 -16.50 -9.01
CA VAL A 193 0.39 -15.60 -7.91
C VAL A 193 1.91 -15.56 -7.74
N TYR A 194 2.62 -16.68 -7.86
CA TYR A 194 4.09 -16.68 -7.66
C TYR A 194 4.90 -16.37 -8.92
N THR A 195 4.37 -16.63 -10.11
CA THR A 195 5.06 -16.33 -11.38
C THR A 195 4.75 -14.95 -11.94
N PHE A 196 3.55 -14.42 -11.67
CA PHE A 196 3.11 -13.15 -12.22
C PHE A 196 2.92 -12.10 -11.13
N VAL A 197 2.13 -12.37 -10.10
CA VAL A 197 1.85 -11.38 -9.04
C VAL A 197 3.11 -11.03 -8.25
N TYR A 198 3.90 -12.03 -7.89
CA TYR A 198 5.12 -11.83 -7.10
C TYR A 198 6.15 -10.90 -7.77
N HIS A 199 6.21 -10.93 -9.11
CA HIS A 199 7.02 -10.02 -9.92
C HIS A 199 6.34 -8.67 -10.15
N MET A 200 5.03 -8.64 -10.34
CA MET A 200 4.29 -7.38 -10.50
C MET A 200 4.19 -6.56 -9.21
N MET A 201 4.34 -7.20 -8.05
CA MET A 201 4.47 -6.56 -6.73
C MET A 201 5.94 -6.27 -6.35
N GLU A 202 6.87 -6.35 -7.29
CA GLU A 202 8.23 -5.85 -7.08
C GLU A 202 8.20 -4.32 -6.99
N PRO A 203 8.79 -3.74 -5.93
CA PRO A 203 8.80 -2.30 -5.77
C PRO A 203 9.53 -1.64 -6.95
N PRO A 204 9.03 -0.51 -7.49
CA PRO A 204 9.72 0.22 -8.54
C PRO A 204 11.11 0.68 -8.03
N LEU A 205 12.12 0.76 -8.91
CA LEU A 205 13.52 1.05 -8.56
C LEU A 205 13.72 2.34 -7.74
N GLU A 206 12.83 3.33 -7.85
CA GLU A 206 12.79 4.55 -7.02
C GLU A 206 12.49 4.29 -5.53
N TYR A 207 12.06 3.09 -5.16
CA TYR A 207 11.75 2.69 -3.78
C TYR A 207 12.98 2.16 -3.02
N TYR A 208 14.05 1.78 -3.72
CA TYR A 208 15.28 1.28 -3.09
C TYR A 208 16.08 2.38 -2.37
N GLU A 209 15.86 3.66 -2.68
CA GLU A 209 16.50 4.78 -1.96
C GLU A 209 15.90 5.04 -0.57
N ILE A 210 14.75 4.42 -0.22
CA ILE A 210 14.00 4.72 1.02
C ILE A 210 14.05 3.57 2.04
N VAL A 211 14.63 2.41 1.70
CA VAL A 211 14.59 1.20 2.57
C VAL A 211 15.96 0.78 3.14
N GLU A 212 17.06 1.49 2.85
CA GLU A 212 18.31 1.32 3.61
C GLU A 212 18.23 2.03 4.99
N GLU A 213 17.46 1.48 5.93
CA GLU A 213 17.73 1.69 7.35
C GLU A 213 18.33 0.41 7.96
N GLY A 214 19.64 0.46 8.21
CA GLY A 214 20.25 -0.22 9.36
C GLY A 214 20.89 -1.59 9.10
N CYS A 215 22.00 -1.62 8.36
CA CYS A 215 23.08 -2.58 8.63
C CYS A 215 24.42 -1.86 8.53
N GLU A 216 25.25 -2.07 9.56
CA GLU A 216 26.62 -1.58 9.67
C GLU A 216 27.42 -2.08 8.46
N LYS A 217 28.13 -1.18 7.76
CA LYS A 217 29.12 -1.58 6.75
C LYS A 217 30.50 -1.59 7.41
N GLU A 218 31.09 -2.77 7.51
CA GLU A 218 32.55 -2.95 7.61
C GLU A 218 33.23 -2.38 6.35
N GLU A 219 34.41 -1.79 6.52
CA GLU A 219 35.22 -1.18 5.47
C GLU A 219 35.75 -2.20 4.45
N PRO A 220 35.81 -1.89 3.14
CA PRO A 220 36.67 -2.60 2.22
C PRO A 220 37.98 -1.82 1.94
N LEU A 221 39.11 -2.51 2.08
CA LEU A 221 40.43 -2.12 1.56
C LEU A 221 40.40 -1.96 0.02
N PRO A 222 41.26 -1.13 -0.60
CA PRO A 222 41.10 -0.76 -2.00
C PRO A 222 41.78 -1.74 -2.98
N ASN A 223 41.22 -1.73 -4.21
CA ASN A 223 41.75 -2.19 -5.51
C ASN A 223 41.54 -3.66 -5.91
N VAL A 224 40.45 -3.97 -6.64
CA VAL A 224 40.47 -4.77 -7.89
C VAL A 224 39.31 -4.37 -8.82
N THR A 225 39.67 -3.72 -9.93
CA THR A 225 39.12 -3.81 -11.31
C THR A 225 37.63 -4.19 -11.54
N SER A 226 36.84 -3.17 -11.92
CA SER A 226 35.72 -3.18 -12.89
C SER A 226 34.88 -4.45 -13.09
N ARG A 227 33.67 -4.47 -12.51
CA ARG A 227 32.45 -5.14 -13.04
C ARG A 227 31.20 -4.30 -12.74
N PRO A 228 30.16 -4.30 -13.60
CA PRO A 228 28.96 -3.51 -13.39
C PRO A 228 28.05 -4.14 -12.34
N LEU A 229 27.36 -3.27 -11.59
CA LEU A 229 26.42 -3.55 -10.50
C LEU A 229 25.33 -4.57 -10.90
N LEU A 230 25.53 -5.82 -10.48
CA LEU A 230 24.46 -6.78 -10.22
C LEU A 230 24.35 -6.86 -8.70
N VAL A 231 23.33 -6.22 -8.14
CA VAL A 231 22.88 -6.52 -6.77
C VAL A 231 22.24 -7.90 -6.87
N GLU A 232 22.98 -8.92 -6.45
CA GLU A 232 22.45 -10.26 -6.23
C GLU A 232 21.32 -10.14 -5.19
N ALA A 233 20.10 -10.48 -5.61
CA ALA A 233 18.99 -10.66 -4.70
C ALA A 233 19.26 -11.95 -3.91
N GLU A 234 20.02 -11.83 -2.83
CA GLU A 234 20.19 -12.90 -1.86
C GLU A 234 18.82 -13.31 -1.30
N TRP A 235 18.59 -14.62 -1.32
CA TRP A 235 17.50 -15.25 -0.56
C TRP A 235 17.63 -14.85 0.91
N PRO A 236 16.56 -14.37 1.58
CA PRO A 236 16.66 -13.93 2.98
C PRO A 236 16.71 -15.17 3.88
N GLY A 237 17.89 -15.76 3.98
CA GLY A 237 18.24 -16.83 4.90
C GLY A 237 18.95 -16.25 6.13
N ILE A 238 18.27 -16.28 7.27
CA ILE A 238 18.79 -16.38 8.64
C ILE A 238 20.17 -15.74 8.86
N GLU A 239 20.18 -14.46 9.24
CA GLU A 239 21.10 -14.00 10.27
C GLU A 239 20.30 -13.83 11.56
N GLU A 240 20.22 -14.91 12.33
CA GLU A 240 19.90 -14.83 13.75
C GLU A 240 21.19 -14.46 14.47
N LYS A 241 21.20 -13.29 15.14
CA LYS A 241 22.16 -13.05 16.23
C LYS A 241 21.93 -14.14 17.27
N GLU A 242 22.79 -15.16 17.25
CA GLU A 242 22.78 -16.24 18.22
C GLU A 242 22.85 -15.67 19.64
N THR A 243 21.78 -15.85 20.41
CA THR A 243 21.92 -16.10 21.85
C THR A 243 22.59 -17.46 22.00
N GLU A 244 23.83 -17.45 22.48
CA GLU A 244 24.54 -18.64 22.92
C GLU A 244 23.70 -19.42 23.95
N LEU A 245 23.13 -20.56 23.54
CA LEU A 245 23.23 -21.86 24.20
C LEU A 245 22.22 -22.82 23.54
N SER A 246 22.75 -23.84 22.90
CA SER A 246 22.27 -25.23 22.85
C SER A 246 22.28 -25.85 21.45
N LYS A 247 23.22 -26.79 21.29
CA LYS A 247 23.40 -27.84 20.28
C LYS A 247 22.28 -27.95 19.22
N ALA A 248 22.64 -27.63 17.97
CA ALA A 248 21.78 -27.80 16.80
C ALA A 248 21.29 -29.26 16.60
N PRO A 249 20.02 -29.48 16.22
CA PRO A 249 19.44 -30.81 16.07
C PRO A 249 19.78 -31.45 14.71
N PHE A 250 19.67 -32.78 14.68
CA PHE A 250 20.02 -33.71 13.60
C PHE A 250 19.49 -33.34 12.19
N ILE A 251 18.38 -32.62 12.10
CA ILE A 251 17.72 -32.24 10.83
C ILE A 251 18.59 -31.31 9.97
N ALA A 252 19.39 -30.43 10.59
CA ALA A 252 20.32 -29.55 9.87
C ALA A 252 21.48 -30.33 9.20
N ARG A 253 21.80 -31.52 9.72
CA ARG A 253 22.89 -32.37 9.20
C ARG A 253 22.47 -33.18 7.98
N VAL A 254 21.20 -33.58 7.91
CA VAL A 254 20.64 -34.37 6.79
C VAL A 254 20.53 -33.52 5.53
N PHE A 255 20.06 -32.27 5.65
CA PHE A 255 19.93 -31.36 4.50
C PHE A 255 21.29 -30.99 3.88
N LYS A 256 22.35 -30.88 4.70
CA LYS A 256 23.70 -30.58 4.21
C LYS A 256 24.39 -31.78 3.53
N SER A 257 23.93 -33.00 3.79
CA SER A 257 24.52 -34.21 3.20
C SER A 257 24.02 -34.50 1.78
N ILE A 258 22.82 -34.01 1.41
CA ILE A 258 22.20 -34.29 0.11
C ILE A 258 22.78 -33.39 -1.00
N SER A 259 23.29 -32.21 -0.62
CA SER A 259 23.88 -31.23 -1.54
C SER A 259 25.31 -31.54 -2.00
N ASN A 260 26.01 -32.50 -1.38
CA ASN A 260 27.41 -32.82 -1.70
C ASN A 260 27.60 -34.02 -2.64
N VAL A 261 26.52 -34.55 -3.23
CA VAL A 261 26.59 -35.71 -4.15
C VAL A 261 26.11 -35.32 -5.54
N SER A 262 26.93 -34.57 -6.29
CA SER A 262 27.15 -34.80 -7.74
C SER A 262 28.22 -33.83 -8.27
N LEU A 263 29.15 -34.37 -9.08
CA LEU A 263 30.31 -33.75 -9.73
C LEU A 263 31.61 -33.65 -8.92
N ASN A 264 32.16 -34.82 -8.59
CA ASN A 264 33.61 -35.04 -8.61
C ASN A 264 33.88 -36.31 -9.41
N THR A 265 34.25 -36.16 -10.69
CA THR A 265 34.98 -37.18 -11.48
C THR A 265 35.45 -36.57 -12.80
N LEU A 266 36.73 -36.18 -12.85
CA LEU A 266 37.73 -36.59 -13.88
C LEU A 266 39.09 -35.87 -13.61
N PRO A 267 40.24 -36.54 -13.80
CA PRO A 267 41.51 -36.16 -13.17
C PRO A 267 42.55 -35.47 -14.09
N ASP A 268 43.47 -34.78 -13.41
CA ASP A 268 44.91 -34.49 -13.68
C ASP A 268 45.36 -33.76 -14.96
N VAL A 269 46.29 -32.80 -14.79
CA VAL A 269 47.74 -32.95 -15.10
C VAL A 269 48.47 -31.62 -14.84
N ASP A 270 49.48 -31.69 -13.96
CA ASP A 270 50.53 -30.69 -13.75
C ASP A 270 51.36 -30.46 -15.01
N LEU A 271 51.77 -29.22 -15.30
CA LEU A 271 53.07 -28.90 -15.89
C LEU A 271 53.43 -27.42 -15.66
N SER A 272 54.55 -27.20 -14.98
CA SER A 272 55.30 -25.96 -14.83
C SER A 272 56.11 -25.65 -16.11
N GLY A 273 56.27 -24.38 -16.47
CA GLY A 273 57.17 -23.95 -17.54
C GLY A 273 57.05 -22.48 -17.94
N GLU A 274 58.19 -21.81 -18.03
CA GLU A 274 58.46 -20.37 -18.19
C GLU A 274 58.02 -19.73 -19.53
N GLY A 275 57.99 -18.38 -19.54
CA GLY A 275 58.56 -17.61 -20.66
C GLY A 275 57.63 -16.80 -21.58
N GLY A 276 57.55 -15.48 -21.31
CA GLY A 276 57.79 -14.39 -22.27
C GLY A 276 57.03 -14.27 -23.62
N ARG A 277 56.28 -13.16 -23.71
CA ARG A 277 56.14 -12.19 -24.83
C ARG A 277 55.31 -12.52 -26.10
N ASN A 278 54.55 -11.48 -26.47
CA ASN A 278 54.06 -11.02 -27.79
C ASN A 278 52.68 -11.49 -28.29
N SER A 279 51.78 -10.51 -28.42
CA SER A 279 50.57 -10.49 -29.26
C SER A 279 50.88 -10.60 -30.77
N PRO A 280 49.90 -10.55 -31.69
CA PRO A 280 48.60 -11.24 -31.78
C PRO A 280 48.39 -11.90 -33.18
N ARG A 281 47.51 -12.92 -33.33
CA ARG A 281 46.71 -13.13 -34.57
C ARG A 281 45.67 -14.26 -34.45
N SER A 282 44.40 -13.84 -34.50
CA SER A 282 43.31 -14.32 -35.36
C SER A 282 43.11 -15.82 -35.62
N ALA A 283 41.98 -16.35 -35.14
CA ALA A 283 40.92 -17.09 -35.85
C ALA A 283 39.95 -17.63 -34.79
N ARG A 284 38.62 -17.66 -34.89
CA ARG A 284 37.69 -17.65 -36.02
C ARG A 284 36.30 -17.36 -35.42
N CYS A 285 35.59 -16.36 -35.94
CA CYS A 285 34.18 -16.14 -35.61
C CYS A 285 33.32 -17.26 -36.20
N LEU A 286 32.76 -18.13 -35.36
CA LEU A 286 31.48 -18.76 -35.65
C LEU A 286 30.40 -17.89 -35.01
N ALA A 287 29.70 -17.14 -35.84
CA ALA A 287 28.60 -16.28 -35.40
C ALA A 287 27.43 -17.14 -34.93
N GLU A 288 27.24 -17.22 -33.62
CA GLU A 288 26.06 -17.81 -32.97
C GLU A 288 24.78 -17.08 -33.47
N PRO A 289 23.70 -17.80 -33.84
CA PRO A 289 22.48 -17.20 -34.34
C PRO A 289 21.88 -16.22 -33.32
N ARG A 290 21.47 -15.03 -33.76
CA ARG A 290 20.95 -13.94 -32.91
C ARG A 290 19.79 -14.35 -31.99
N VAL A 291 19.05 -15.40 -32.34
CA VAL A 291 17.95 -15.96 -31.54
C VAL A 291 18.46 -16.74 -30.33
N VAL A 292 19.54 -17.51 -30.50
CA VAL A 292 20.22 -18.24 -29.40
C VAL A 292 20.89 -17.26 -28.45
N LYS A 293 21.44 -16.16 -28.97
CA LYS A 293 22.00 -15.08 -28.16
C LYS A 293 20.92 -14.36 -27.34
N ARG A 294 19.75 -14.09 -27.93
CA ARG A 294 18.61 -13.51 -27.18
C ARG A 294 18.04 -14.48 -26.14
N MET A 295 17.91 -15.77 -26.47
CA MET A 295 17.46 -16.78 -25.50
C MET A 295 18.49 -17.01 -24.38
N ARG A 296 19.79 -17.00 -24.68
CA ARG A 296 20.86 -17.11 -23.67
C ARG A 296 20.92 -15.88 -22.79
N ILE A 297 20.78 -14.67 -23.34
CA ILE A 297 20.72 -13.42 -22.54
C ILE A 297 19.49 -13.42 -21.63
N VAL A 298 18.32 -13.87 -22.11
CA VAL A 298 17.11 -14.00 -21.27
C VAL A 298 17.29 -15.10 -20.22
N ALA A 299 17.91 -16.23 -20.55
CA ALA A 299 18.16 -17.34 -19.62
C ALA A 299 19.25 -17.02 -18.57
N GLU A 300 20.26 -16.22 -18.92
CA GLU A 300 21.30 -15.73 -18.00
C GLU A 300 20.79 -14.59 -17.11
N GLN A 301 19.78 -13.82 -17.56
CA GLN A 301 19.11 -12.77 -16.77
C GLN A 301 17.94 -13.27 -15.92
N THR A 302 17.54 -14.54 -16.05
CA THR A 302 16.61 -15.20 -15.12
C THR A 302 17.39 -16.17 -14.25
N PRO A 303 17.79 -15.77 -13.03
CA PRO A 303 18.36 -16.72 -12.08
C PRO A 303 17.34 -17.86 -11.90
N LEU A 304 17.70 -19.09 -12.26
CA LEU A 304 16.85 -20.27 -12.02
C LEU A 304 16.44 -20.39 -10.54
N GLN A 305 17.22 -19.77 -9.64
CA GLN A 305 16.92 -19.65 -8.22
C GLN A 305 15.69 -18.78 -7.89
N HIS A 306 15.31 -17.79 -8.72
CA HIS A 306 14.10 -16.99 -8.48
C HIS A 306 12.80 -17.69 -8.89
N ILE A 307 12.88 -18.66 -9.80
CA ILE A 307 11.72 -19.44 -10.27
C ILE A 307 11.38 -20.57 -9.28
N LEU A 308 12.40 -21.14 -8.61
CA LEU A 308 12.28 -22.27 -7.68
C LEU A 308 11.99 -21.84 -6.23
N GLN A 309 10.95 -21.05 -6.02
CA GLN A 309 10.50 -20.74 -4.64
C GLN A 309 9.87 -21.96 -3.96
N PRO A 310 9.86 -22.06 -2.61
CA PRO A 310 9.26 -23.20 -1.90
C PRO A 310 7.82 -23.54 -2.36
N PRO A 311 6.93 -22.56 -2.62
CA PRO A 311 5.61 -22.83 -3.21
C PRO A 311 5.67 -23.44 -4.63
N THR A 312 6.61 -23.01 -5.47
CA THR A 312 6.80 -23.56 -6.83
C THR A 312 7.31 -24.99 -6.78
N ILE A 313 8.28 -25.27 -5.91
CA ILE A 313 8.81 -26.62 -5.69
C ILE A 313 7.70 -27.55 -5.20
N ALA A 314 6.91 -27.12 -4.21
CA ALA A 314 5.76 -27.88 -3.71
C ALA A 314 4.72 -28.14 -4.82
N SER A 315 4.47 -27.16 -5.69
CA SER A 315 3.56 -27.31 -6.83
C SER A 315 4.05 -28.37 -7.83
N LEU A 316 5.34 -28.31 -8.20
CA LEU A 316 5.94 -29.28 -9.12
C LEU A 316 5.92 -30.70 -8.54
N LEU A 317 6.30 -30.84 -7.27
CA LEU A 317 6.25 -32.13 -6.56
C LEU A 317 4.82 -32.68 -6.51
N ALA A 318 3.84 -31.85 -6.18
CA ALA A 318 2.45 -32.27 -6.12
C ALA A 318 1.88 -32.69 -7.48
N ILE A 319 2.22 -31.99 -8.56
CA ILE A 319 1.81 -32.38 -9.92
C ILE A 319 2.47 -33.69 -10.33
N THR A 320 3.78 -33.84 -10.09
CA THR A 320 4.50 -35.08 -10.45
C THR A 320 3.97 -36.30 -9.68
N ILE A 321 3.75 -36.17 -8.36
CA ILE A 321 3.20 -37.26 -7.54
C ILE A 321 1.73 -37.52 -7.90
N GLY A 322 0.91 -36.49 -8.05
CA GLY A 322 -0.52 -36.62 -8.32
C GLY A 322 -0.85 -37.18 -9.71
N THR A 323 -0.03 -36.89 -10.73
CA THR A 323 -0.24 -37.44 -12.08
C THR A 323 0.15 -38.90 -12.21
N MET A 324 1.08 -39.40 -11.38
CA MET A 324 1.52 -40.79 -11.38
C MET A 324 0.66 -41.63 -10.42
N PRO A 325 -0.19 -42.56 -10.91
CA PRO A 325 -1.15 -43.28 -10.06
C PRO A 325 -0.49 -44.09 -8.94
N MET A 326 0.68 -44.69 -9.20
CA MET A 326 1.43 -45.45 -8.20
C MET A 326 1.93 -44.55 -7.05
N LEU A 327 2.52 -43.40 -7.38
CA LEU A 327 3.00 -42.46 -6.37
C LEU A 327 1.84 -41.81 -5.61
N LYS A 328 0.76 -41.45 -6.31
CA LYS A 328 -0.44 -40.91 -5.69
C LYS A 328 -1.06 -41.88 -4.68
N ALA A 329 -1.18 -43.16 -5.03
CA ALA A 329 -1.70 -44.17 -4.10
C ALA A 329 -0.78 -44.38 -2.88
N PHE A 330 0.52 -44.14 -3.03
CA PHE A 330 1.51 -44.30 -1.94
C PHE A 330 1.51 -43.13 -0.94
N PHE A 331 1.10 -41.93 -1.37
CA PHE A 331 1.05 -40.72 -0.53
C PHE A 331 -0.38 -40.31 -0.12
N PHE A 332 -1.35 -40.40 -1.03
CA PHE A 332 -2.71 -39.86 -0.88
C PHE A 332 -3.83 -40.93 -0.91
N GLY A 333 -3.47 -42.22 -0.91
CA GLY A 333 -4.45 -43.30 -0.82
C GLY A 333 -5.00 -43.47 0.60
N ASP A 334 -6.21 -44.02 0.73
CA ASP A 334 -6.85 -44.22 2.04
C ASP A 334 -6.03 -45.15 2.97
N ASP A 335 -5.32 -46.13 2.41
CA ASP A 335 -4.39 -47.04 3.11
C ASP A 335 -2.91 -46.77 2.76
N ALA A 336 -2.57 -45.53 2.39
CA ALA A 336 -1.23 -45.17 1.96
C ALA A 336 -0.20 -45.32 3.10
N PRO A 337 0.97 -45.95 2.88
CA PRO A 337 2.00 -46.11 3.91
C PRO A 337 2.65 -44.77 4.33
N LEU A 338 2.57 -43.73 3.49
CA LEU A 338 3.04 -42.37 3.81
C LEU A 338 1.91 -41.37 4.11
N SER A 339 0.67 -41.83 4.35
CA SER A 339 -0.45 -40.95 4.72
C SER A 339 -0.12 -40.07 5.94
N PHE A 340 0.65 -40.59 6.90
CA PHE A 340 1.08 -39.83 8.08
C PHE A 340 1.84 -38.54 7.72
N ILE A 341 2.58 -38.51 6.60
CA ILE A 341 3.29 -37.31 6.12
C ILE A 341 2.29 -36.33 5.55
N THR A 342 1.37 -36.78 4.70
CA THR A 342 0.36 -35.90 4.09
C THR A 342 -0.58 -35.34 5.14
N ASP A 343 -0.98 -36.13 6.13
CA ASP A 343 -1.83 -35.70 7.25
C ASP A 343 -1.12 -34.64 8.10
N SER A 344 0.19 -34.84 8.37
CA SER A 344 1.01 -33.85 9.09
C SER A 344 1.12 -32.53 8.31
N LEU A 345 1.30 -32.60 6.99
CA LEU A 345 1.34 -31.43 6.11
C LEU A 345 -0.04 -30.74 6.04
N GLU A 346 -1.13 -31.50 6.10
CA GLU A 346 -2.50 -30.98 6.10
C GLU A 346 -2.81 -30.20 7.38
N ILE A 347 -2.37 -30.69 8.54
CA ILE A 347 -2.48 -29.96 9.80
C ILE A 347 -1.76 -28.60 9.72
N LEU A 348 -0.54 -28.58 9.16
CA LEU A 348 0.22 -27.34 8.95
C LEU A 348 -0.47 -26.41 7.94
N ALA A 349 -1.03 -26.98 6.87
CA ALA A 349 -1.77 -26.25 5.85
C ALA A 349 -3.00 -25.53 6.41
N GLY A 350 -3.69 -26.13 7.38
CA GLY A 350 -4.84 -25.54 8.07
C GLY A 350 -4.54 -24.20 8.76
N ALA A 351 -3.28 -23.93 9.10
CA ALA A 351 -2.86 -22.69 9.74
C ALA A 351 -2.77 -21.49 8.77
N VAL A 352 -2.77 -21.70 7.45
CA VAL A 352 -2.61 -20.61 6.46
C VAL A 352 -3.71 -19.55 6.61
N VAL A 353 -4.98 -19.96 6.60
CA VAL A 353 -6.11 -19.02 6.57
C VAL A 353 -6.18 -18.17 7.83
N PRO A 354 -6.16 -18.76 9.05
CA PRO A 354 -6.15 -17.97 10.28
C PRO A 354 -4.95 -17.03 10.35
N SER A 355 -3.75 -17.50 9.98
CA SER A 355 -2.53 -16.71 10.04
C SER A 355 -2.58 -15.49 9.12
N VAL A 356 -3.01 -15.64 7.87
CA VAL A 356 -3.10 -14.49 6.94
C VAL A 356 -4.20 -13.52 7.36
N MET A 357 -5.34 -14.00 7.88
CA MET A 357 -6.39 -13.10 8.36
C MET A 357 -5.97 -12.32 9.62
N LEU A 358 -5.19 -12.93 10.52
CA LEU A 358 -4.59 -12.25 11.66
C LEU A 358 -3.56 -11.20 11.22
N ILE A 359 -2.68 -11.54 10.27
CA ILE A 359 -1.74 -10.59 9.67
C ILE A 359 -2.50 -9.40 9.09
N LEU A 360 -3.52 -9.65 8.28
CA LEU A 360 -4.35 -8.61 7.68
C LEU A 360 -4.96 -7.69 8.75
N GLY A 361 -5.49 -8.28 9.83
CA GLY A 361 -6.04 -7.55 10.98
C GLY A 361 -4.99 -6.69 11.67
N GLY A 362 -3.80 -7.25 11.94
CA GLY A 362 -2.72 -6.53 12.59
C GLY A 362 -2.23 -5.35 11.76
N MET A 363 -2.12 -5.52 10.44
CA MET A 363 -1.72 -4.45 9.53
C MET A 363 -2.80 -3.35 9.36
N LEU A 364 -4.06 -3.60 9.75
CA LEU A 364 -5.14 -2.61 9.74
C LEU A 364 -5.17 -1.70 10.99
N ALA A 365 -4.32 -1.93 11.99
CA ALA A 365 -4.28 -1.14 13.23
C ALA A 365 -3.92 0.34 13.02
N GLU A 366 -3.33 0.68 11.87
CA GLU A 366 -3.04 2.06 11.44
C GLU A 366 -4.30 2.78 10.88
N GLY A 367 -5.41 2.06 10.74
CA GLY A 367 -6.69 2.60 10.33
C GLY A 367 -6.98 2.43 8.84
N PRO A 368 -8.21 2.02 8.46
CA PRO A 368 -8.59 1.82 7.06
C PRO A 368 -8.69 3.12 6.24
N ASN A 369 -8.56 4.28 6.88
CA ASN A 369 -8.70 5.61 6.26
C ASN A 369 -7.36 6.26 5.89
N GLU A 370 -6.22 5.68 6.26
CA GLU A 370 -4.89 6.25 5.99
C GLU A 370 -4.27 5.75 4.66
N SER A 371 -5.02 5.03 3.82
CA SER A 371 -4.48 4.49 2.58
C SER A 371 -4.18 5.61 1.56
N THR A 372 -2.96 5.63 1.03
CA THR A 372 -2.52 6.58 -0.01
C THR A 372 -3.22 6.40 -1.36
N LEU A 373 -3.89 5.27 -1.56
CA LEU A 373 -4.56 4.87 -2.80
C LEU A 373 -5.74 5.79 -3.21
N GLY A 374 -6.31 6.51 -2.25
CA GLY A 374 -7.49 7.37 -2.41
C GLY A 374 -8.81 6.58 -2.50
N LEU A 375 -9.88 7.15 -1.92
CA LEU A 375 -11.21 6.53 -1.85
C LEU A 375 -11.77 6.14 -3.24
N ARG A 376 -11.53 6.99 -4.26
CA ARG A 376 -11.99 6.77 -5.64
C ARG A 376 -11.43 5.46 -6.23
N THR A 377 -10.14 5.19 -5.99
CA THR A 377 -9.49 3.98 -6.50
C THR A 377 -9.97 2.75 -5.73
N THR A 378 -10.09 2.81 -4.41
CA THR A 378 -10.62 1.70 -3.59
C THR A 378 -12.05 1.33 -4.00
N VAL A 379 -12.92 2.32 -4.22
CA VAL A 379 -14.27 2.11 -4.76
C VAL A 379 -14.21 1.54 -6.18
N GLY A 380 -13.33 2.06 -7.03
CA GLY A 380 -13.11 1.57 -8.40
C GLY A 380 -12.73 0.09 -8.44
N ILE A 381 -11.74 -0.34 -7.65
CA ILE A 381 -11.32 -1.75 -7.54
C ILE A 381 -12.48 -2.60 -7.03
N THR A 382 -13.18 -2.14 -5.99
CA THR A 382 -14.29 -2.88 -5.38
C THR A 382 -15.45 -3.08 -6.36
N VAL A 383 -15.83 -2.03 -7.11
CA VAL A 383 -16.89 -2.11 -8.13
C VAL A 383 -16.47 -2.97 -9.32
N ALA A 384 -15.25 -2.78 -9.83
CA ALA A 384 -14.73 -3.57 -10.94
C ALA A 384 -14.73 -5.07 -10.60
N ARG A 385 -14.26 -5.42 -9.40
CA ARG A 385 -14.14 -6.81 -8.97
C ARG A 385 -15.45 -7.42 -8.50
N LEU A 386 -16.18 -6.76 -7.59
CA LEU A 386 -17.36 -7.37 -6.96
C LEU A 386 -18.64 -7.15 -7.76
N LEU A 387 -18.68 -6.27 -8.76
CA LEU A 387 -19.87 -6.00 -9.54
C LEU A 387 -19.68 -6.26 -11.04
N LEU A 388 -18.65 -5.72 -11.67
CA LEU A 388 -18.48 -5.86 -13.14
C LEU A 388 -17.97 -7.24 -13.55
N LEU A 389 -16.92 -7.74 -12.88
CA LEU A 389 -16.29 -9.01 -13.21
C LEU A 389 -17.26 -10.22 -13.13
N PRO A 390 -18.17 -10.34 -12.15
CA PRO A 390 -19.21 -11.38 -12.11
C PRO A 390 -20.17 -11.35 -13.30
N LEU A 391 -20.57 -10.16 -13.76
CA LEU A 391 -21.48 -10.02 -14.91
C LEU A 391 -20.81 -10.50 -16.19
N VAL A 392 -19.53 -10.17 -16.37
CA VAL A 392 -18.72 -10.68 -17.48
C VAL A 392 -18.56 -12.20 -17.38
N GLY A 393 -18.34 -12.73 -16.17
CA GLY A 393 -18.23 -14.16 -15.90
C GLY A 393 -19.48 -14.95 -16.31
N ILE A 394 -20.68 -14.43 -16.03
CA ILE A 394 -21.95 -15.05 -16.49
C ILE A 394 -21.96 -15.18 -18.02
N GLY A 395 -21.55 -14.13 -18.73
CA GLY A 395 -21.48 -14.14 -20.19
C GLY A 395 -20.49 -15.18 -20.74
N ILE A 396 -19.32 -15.31 -20.12
CA ILE A 396 -18.28 -16.26 -20.54
C ILE A 396 -18.71 -17.69 -20.31
N VAL A 397 -19.23 -18.01 -19.13
CA VAL A 397 -19.69 -19.37 -18.82
C VAL A 397 -20.88 -19.75 -19.71
N ALA A 398 -21.82 -18.82 -19.95
CA ALA A 398 -22.93 -19.06 -20.87
C ALA A 398 -22.48 -19.27 -22.32
N LEU A 399 -21.44 -18.57 -22.77
CA LEU A 399 -20.85 -18.77 -24.09
C LEU A 399 -20.13 -20.11 -24.19
N ALA A 400 -19.36 -20.50 -23.17
CA ALA A 400 -18.69 -21.79 -23.10
C ALA A 400 -19.67 -22.97 -23.10
N ASP A 401 -20.83 -22.79 -22.45
CA ASP A 401 -21.93 -23.75 -22.47
C ASP A 401 -22.49 -23.94 -23.89
N LYS A 402 -22.74 -22.83 -24.61
CA LYS A 402 -23.21 -22.87 -26.01
C LYS A 402 -22.19 -23.48 -26.98
N LEU A 403 -20.90 -23.40 -26.66
CA LEU A 403 -19.82 -23.95 -27.47
C LEU A 403 -19.50 -25.42 -27.12
N ASN A 404 -20.26 -26.03 -26.20
CA ASN A 404 -20.04 -27.40 -25.70
C ASN A 404 -18.62 -27.63 -25.15
N PHE A 405 -18.04 -26.61 -24.50
CA PHE A 405 -16.74 -26.74 -23.83
C PHE A 405 -16.87 -27.20 -22.36
N LEU A 406 -18.08 -27.15 -21.81
CA LEU A 406 -18.35 -27.54 -20.42
C LEU A 406 -18.67 -29.04 -20.33
N VAL A 407 -18.51 -29.61 -19.13
CA VAL A 407 -18.95 -30.98 -18.87
C VAL A 407 -20.48 -31.03 -18.91
N ASP A 408 -21.02 -31.91 -19.76
CA ASP A 408 -22.46 -32.07 -19.95
C ASP A 408 -23.17 -32.42 -18.63
N ASP A 409 -24.33 -31.79 -18.41
CA ASP A 409 -25.24 -32.00 -17.27
C ASP A 409 -24.64 -31.81 -15.85
N ASP A 410 -23.46 -31.20 -15.71
CA ASP A 410 -22.88 -30.92 -14.39
C ASP A 410 -23.15 -29.50 -13.88
N ALA A 411 -24.26 -29.35 -13.15
CA ALA A 411 -24.65 -28.13 -12.47
C ALA A 411 -23.58 -27.59 -11.49
N MET A 412 -22.86 -28.47 -10.79
CA MET A 412 -21.84 -28.07 -9.82
C MET A 412 -20.61 -27.52 -10.54
N TYR A 413 -20.25 -28.11 -11.68
CA TYR A 413 -19.16 -27.62 -12.52
C TYR A 413 -19.42 -26.18 -12.98
N LYS A 414 -20.62 -25.89 -13.50
CA LYS A 414 -21.04 -24.53 -13.89
C LYS A 414 -21.02 -23.54 -12.72
N PHE A 415 -21.50 -23.98 -11.55
CA PHE A 415 -21.51 -23.17 -10.34
C PHE A 415 -20.09 -22.77 -9.90
N VAL A 416 -19.15 -23.73 -9.87
CA VAL A 416 -17.75 -23.46 -9.49
C VAL A 416 -17.07 -22.50 -10.47
N LEU A 417 -17.32 -22.62 -11.77
CA LEU A 417 -16.78 -21.69 -12.78
C LEU A 417 -17.28 -20.25 -12.57
N LEU A 418 -18.57 -20.08 -12.25
CA LEU A 418 -19.16 -18.77 -11.96
C LEU A 418 -18.58 -18.16 -10.68
N MET A 419 -18.37 -18.97 -9.65
CA MET A 419 -17.79 -18.52 -8.38
C MET A 419 -16.37 -17.92 -8.53
N GLN A 420 -15.61 -18.33 -9.54
CA GLN A 420 -14.26 -17.78 -9.78
C GLN A 420 -14.28 -16.27 -10.04
N TYR A 421 -15.38 -15.73 -10.57
CA TYR A 421 -15.53 -14.30 -10.87
C TYR A 421 -16.10 -13.47 -9.71
N THR A 422 -16.73 -14.08 -8.71
CA THR A 422 -17.45 -13.38 -7.61
C THR A 422 -16.66 -13.19 -6.33
N THR A 423 -15.51 -13.82 -6.22
CA THR A 423 -14.72 -13.77 -5.00
C THR A 423 -14.03 -12.40 -4.85
N PRO A 424 -13.93 -11.88 -3.60
CA PRO A 424 -13.07 -10.72 -3.32
C PRO A 424 -11.61 -11.05 -3.63
N SER A 425 -10.72 -10.06 -3.56
CA SER A 425 -9.33 -10.28 -3.92
C SER A 425 -8.67 -11.33 -3.04
N ALA A 426 -7.69 -12.03 -3.60
CA ALA A 426 -7.00 -13.11 -2.91
C ALA A 426 -6.37 -12.59 -1.62
N ILE A 427 -6.72 -13.24 -0.50
CA ILE A 427 -6.18 -12.95 0.84
C ILE A 427 -4.64 -13.04 0.84
N LEU A 428 -4.08 -13.94 0.04
CA LEU A 428 -2.64 -14.15 -0.13
C LEU A 428 -1.90 -12.90 -0.65
N LEU A 429 -2.56 -11.99 -1.36
CA LEU A 429 -1.95 -10.75 -1.85
C LEU A 429 -1.50 -9.86 -0.69
N GLY A 430 -2.24 -9.85 0.44
CA GLY A 430 -1.86 -9.11 1.64
C GLY A 430 -0.58 -9.66 2.28
N ALA A 431 -0.43 -10.99 2.30
CA ALA A 431 0.79 -11.63 2.79
C ALA A 431 1.99 -11.33 1.87
N ILE A 432 1.80 -11.33 0.55
CA ILE A 432 2.86 -10.99 -0.41
C ILE A 432 3.28 -9.53 -0.29
N ALA A 433 2.32 -8.61 -0.13
CA ALA A 433 2.59 -7.20 0.15
C ALA A 433 3.46 -7.07 1.41
N SER A 434 3.07 -7.74 2.50
CA SER A 434 3.80 -7.77 3.78
C SER A 434 5.25 -8.27 3.63
N LEU A 435 5.45 -9.36 2.87
CA LEU A 435 6.79 -9.92 2.63
C LEU A 435 7.70 -8.99 1.83
N ARG A 436 7.15 -8.30 0.83
CA ARG A 436 7.91 -7.36 -0.01
C ARG A 436 8.10 -5.99 0.63
N GLY A 437 7.35 -5.68 1.70
CA GLY A 437 7.34 -4.34 2.29
C GLY A 437 6.80 -3.26 1.33
N TYR A 438 5.97 -3.65 0.36
CA TYR A 438 5.43 -2.78 -0.68
C TYR A 438 3.90 -2.80 -0.63
N ALA A 439 3.29 -1.61 -0.56
CA ALA A 439 1.83 -1.40 -0.53
C ALA A 439 1.06 -2.18 0.55
N VAL A 440 1.67 -2.43 1.72
CA VAL A 440 1.07 -3.30 2.77
C VAL A 440 -0.18 -2.70 3.38
N ARG A 441 -0.17 -1.39 3.62
CA ARG A 441 -1.29 -0.64 4.22
C ARG A 441 -2.48 -0.58 3.26
N GLU A 442 -2.17 -0.30 1.99
CA GLU A 442 -3.11 -0.26 0.88
C GLU A 442 -3.75 -1.63 0.62
N ALA A 443 -2.94 -2.70 0.58
CA ALA A 443 -3.42 -4.08 0.45
C ALA A 443 -4.38 -4.44 1.59
N SER A 444 -4.02 -4.06 2.81
CA SER A 444 -4.80 -4.39 3.99
C SER A 444 -6.16 -3.69 4.00
N ALA A 445 -6.18 -2.39 3.69
CA ALA A 445 -7.40 -1.60 3.59
C ALA A 445 -8.35 -2.09 2.48
N ILE A 446 -7.83 -2.38 1.28
CA ILE A 446 -8.64 -2.89 0.16
C ILE A 446 -9.25 -4.24 0.51
N LEU A 447 -8.44 -5.17 1.02
CA LEU A 447 -8.92 -6.50 1.38
C LEU A 447 -10.02 -6.39 2.44
N PHE A 448 -9.86 -5.56 3.47
CA PHE A 448 -10.89 -5.35 4.48
C PHE A 448 -12.22 -4.89 3.86
N TRP A 449 -12.21 -3.79 3.11
CA TRP A 449 -13.43 -3.24 2.50
C TRP A 449 -14.07 -4.20 1.51
N GLN A 450 -13.27 -4.90 0.69
CA GLN A 450 -13.81 -5.90 -0.23
C GLN A 450 -14.46 -7.07 0.49
N HIS A 451 -13.92 -7.56 1.61
CA HIS A 451 -14.54 -8.64 2.37
C HIS A 451 -15.86 -8.19 3.03
N VAL A 452 -15.92 -6.94 3.50
CA VAL A 452 -17.17 -6.33 4.00
C VAL A 452 -18.22 -6.21 2.91
N PHE A 453 -17.88 -5.64 1.74
CA PHE A 453 -18.84 -5.49 0.64
C PHE A 453 -19.17 -6.83 -0.05
N ALA A 454 -18.27 -7.81 0.00
CA ALA A 454 -18.51 -9.16 -0.52
C ALA A 454 -19.66 -9.85 0.22
N LEU A 455 -19.93 -9.54 1.49
CA LEU A 455 -21.09 -10.09 2.22
C LEU A 455 -22.39 -9.84 1.46
N PHE A 456 -22.53 -8.67 0.85
CA PHE A 456 -23.75 -8.29 0.12
C PHE A 456 -23.69 -8.76 -1.34
N SER A 457 -22.56 -8.54 -2.02
CA SER A 457 -22.42 -8.87 -3.44
C SER A 457 -22.47 -10.38 -3.67
N LEU A 458 -21.74 -11.16 -2.87
CA LEU A 458 -21.66 -12.61 -3.03
C LEU A 458 -23.03 -13.27 -2.79
N SER A 459 -23.77 -12.83 -1.77
CA SER A 459 -25.14 -13.31 -1.52
C SER A 459 -26.08 -13.02 -2.70
N LEU A 460 -25.96 -11.84 -3.32
CA LEU A 460 -26.75 -11.50 -4.50
C LEU A 460 -26.41 -12.40 -5.69
N TYR A 461 -25.11 -12.60 -5.99
CA TYR A 461 -24.69 -13.40 -7.13
C TYR A 461 -24.94 -14.90 -6.95
N ILE A 462 -24.78 -15.44 -5.75
CA ILE A 462 -25.11 -16.85 -5.47
C ILE A 462 -26.60 -17.11 -5.72
N ALA A 463 -27.49 -16.21 -5.30
CA ALA A 463 -28.92 -16.33 -5.60
C ALA A 463 -29.21 -16.30 -7.12
N ILE A 464 -28.47 -15.47 -7.88
CA ILE A 464 -28.55 -15.45 -9.35
C ILE A 464 -28.03 -16.77 -9.94
N TYR A 465 -26.92 -17.30 -9.44
CA TYR A 465 -26.30 -18.54 -9.93
C TYR A 465 -27.17 -19.75 -9.69
N PHE A 466 -27.83 -19.85 -8.53
CA PHE A 466 -28.80 -20.90 -8.30
C PHE A 466 -29.94 -20.86 -9.32
N LYS A 467 -30.46 -19.68 -9.66
CA LYS A 467 -31.49 -19.56 -10.71
C LYS A 467 -30.97 -19.96 -12.09
N LEU A 468 -29.76 -19.52 -12.45
CA LEU A 468 -29.14 -19.83 -13.74
C LEU A 468 -28.85 -21.32 -13.91
N VAL A 469 -28.41 -21.99 -12.85
CA VAL A 469 -28.04 -23.41 -12.87
C VAL A 469 -29.26 -24.33 -12.76
N THR A 470 -30.29 -23.93 -12.02
CA THR A 470 -31.49 -24.78 -11.78
C THR A 470 -32.54 -24.67 -12.90
N TYR A 471 -32.63 -23.55 -13.61
CA TYR A 471 -33.60 -23.34 -14.70
C TYR A 471 -32.92 -22.92 -16.01
N PRO A 472 -32.32 -23.86 -16.77
CA PRO A 472 -31.76 -23.58 -18.08
C PRO A 472 -32.90 -23.37 -19.07
N SER A 473 -33.35 -22.13 -19.26
CA SER A 473 -34.39 -21.82 -20.23
C SER A 473 -33.81 -21.14 -21.48
N ASN A 474 -33.98 -21.80 -22.61
CA ASN A 474 -33.68 -21.39 -23.99
C ASN A 474 -34.38 -20.11 -24.48
N SER A 475 -34.78 -19.19 -23.59
CA SER A 475 -35.70 -18.08 -23.92
C SER A 475 -35.31 -16.72 -23.35
N PHE A 476 -34.04 -16.49 -22.99
CA PHE A 476 -33.61 -15.18 -22.45
C PHE A 476 -33.12 -14.17 -23.50
N PHE A 477 -33.16 -14.51 -24.80
CA PHE A 477 -32.78 -13.63 -25.91
C PHE A 477 -33.98 -12.97 -26.60
N LEU A 478 -34.91 -12.39 -25.85
CA LEU A 478 -35.80 -11.35 -26.36
C LEU A 478 -35.93 -10.27 -25.28
N LEU A 479 -35.74 -9.01 -25.68
CA LEU A 479 -35.85 -7.81 -24.85
C LEU A 479 -37.03 -7.89 -23.86
N PRO A 480 -36.89 -7.44 -22.60
CA PRO A 480 -37.94 -7.62 -21.59
C PRO A 480 -39.27 -6.95 -22.01
N PRO A 481 -40.43 -7.47 -21.56
CA PRO A 481 -41.78 -6.92 -21.83
C PRO A 481 -42.02 -5.48 -21.35
N PHE A 482 -41.00 -4.85 -20.79
CA PHE A 482 -41.02 -3.52 -20.20
C PHE A 482 -41.20 -2.40 -21.26
N LEU A 483 -40.69 -2.57 -22.48
CA LEU A 483 -40.85 -1.56 -23.54
C LEU A 483 -42.28 -1.50 -24.11
N TYR A 484 -42.99 -2.63 -24.14
CA TYR A 484 -44.35 -2.72 -24.66
C TYR A 484 -45.38 -2.07 -23.71
N TRP A 485 -45.14 -2.15 -22.41
CA TRP A 485 -46.05 -1.60 -21.41
C TRP A 485 -45.91 -0.07 -21.22
N VAL A 486 -44.70 0.49 -21.43
CA VAL A 486 -44.41 1.92 -21.27
C VAL A 486 -45.02 2.79 -22.37
N LEU A 487 -45.29 2.23 -23.55
CA LEU A 487 -45.87 2.99 -24.68
C LEU A 487 -47.40 3.11 -24.61
N HIS A 488 -48.10 2.47 -23.67
CA HIS A 488 -49.55 2.25 -23.79
C HIS A 488 -50.46 2.58 -22.59
N ASN A 489 -50.00 3.23 -21.51
CA ASN A 489 -50.93 3.67 -20.44
C ASN A 489 -50.47 4.95 -19.70
N PRO A 490 -51.27 6.04 -19.75
CA PRO A 490 -51.11 7.18 -18.87
C PRO A 490 -52.36 7.37 -17.98
N ALA A 491 -52.27 7.15 -16.67
CA ALA A 491 -53.19 7.74 -15.68
C ALA A 491 -52.78 7.44 -14.22
N MET A 492 -52.59 8.49 -13.42
CA MET A 492 -53.36 8.83 -12.20
C MET A 492 -52.56 9.48 -11.06
N GLU A 493 -53.18 10.54 -10.54
CA GLU A 493 -52.85 11.45 -9.45
C GLU A 493 -53.32 10.98 -8.06
N ALA A 494 -53.02 11.85 -7.07
CA ALA A 494 -53.60 12.04 -5.72
C ALA A 494 -52.99 11.18 -4.59
N GLY A 495 -52.66 11.67 -3.39
CA GLY A 495 -52.84 12.95 -2.70
C GLY A 495 -53.07 12.67 -1.19
N ILE A 496 -52.80 13.63 -0.29
CA ILE A 496 -53.35 13.88 1.07
C ILE A 496 -52.31 14.53 2.03
N LEU A 497 -52.84 15.47 2.84
CA LEU A 497 -52.28 16.62 3.55
C LEU A 497 -52.02 16.46 5.07
N LEU A 498 -50.95 17.13 5.57
CA LEU A 498 -50.82 18.05 6.76
C LEU A 498 -51.12 17.56 8.23
N PRO A 499 -50.83 18.34 9.32
CA PRO A 499 -49.98 19.55 9.58
C PRO A 499 -49.07 19.46 10.88
N PRO A 500 -48.39 20.57 11.34
CA PRO A 500 -47.27 20.57 12.32
C PRO A 500 -47.62 21.21 13.70
N PRO A 501 -46.61 21.53 14.55
CA PRO A 501 -46.66 22.80 15.28
C PRO A 501 -45.33 23.59 15.32
N THR A 502 -45.49 24.88 15.66
CA THR A 502 -44.56 26.02 15.58
C THR A 502 -43.96 26.46 16.92
N SER A 503 -42.75 27.05 16.83
CA SER A 503 -42.19 28.25 17.50
C SER A 503 -41.93 28.32 19.02
N SER A 504 -40.70 28.74 19.38
CA SER A 504 -40.47 29.95 20.22
C SER A 504 -39.02 30.51 20.12
N SER A 505 -38.94 31.81 19.75
CA SER A 505 -38.00 32.92 20.05
C SER A 505 -36.46 32.75 20.19
N PRO A 506 -35.64 33.69 19.66
CA PRO A 506 -34.22 33.86 20.00
C PRO A 506 -33.98 34.94 21.07
N LEU A 507 -33.04 34.68 22.00
CA LEU A 507 -32.41 35.69 22.86
C LEU A 507 -31.04 36.12 22.26
N SER A 508 -30.73 37.40 22.40
CA SER A 508 -29.47 38.07 22.03
C SER A 508 -28.22 37.52 22.75
N PRO A 509 -26.99 37.67 22.18
CA PRO A 509 -25.79 37.09 22.75
C PRO A 509 -25.18 37.97 23.84
N PRO A 510 -24.50 37.41 24.86
CA PRO A 510 -23.54 38.16 25.64
C PRO A 510 -22.20 38.20 24.88
N THR A 511 -21.62 39.40 24.78
CA THR A 511 -20.20 39.61 24.47
C THR A 511 -19.35 38.96 25.56
N SER A 512 -18.83 37.77 25.29
CA SER A 512 -17.73 37.16 26.03
C SER A 512 -16.42 37.57 25.36
N SER A 513 -15.49 38.14 26.13
CA SER A 513 -14.09 38.31 25.73
C SER A 513 -13.54 36.95 25.27
N VAL A 514 -13.28 36.82 23.98
CA VAL A 514 -12.79 35.58 23.36
C VAL A 514 -11.34 35.40 23.81
N ILE A 515 -11.07 34.38 24.63
CA ILE A 515 -9.71 33.93 24.90
C ILE A 515 -9.24 33.22 23.63
N LEU A 516 -8.36 33.87 22.86
CA LEU A 516 -7.81 33.30 21.64
C LEU A 516 -6.85 32.16 21.98
N THR A 517 -7.05 31.02 21.33
CA THR A 517 -6.14 29.87 21.46
C THR A 517 -4.84 30.12 20.68
N GLN A 518 -3.76 29.41 21.02
CA GLN A 518 -2.48 29.56 20.34
C GLN A 518 -2.57 29.25 18.83
N ASP A 519 -3.40 28.30 18.41
CA ASP A 519 -3.60 28.00 16.98
C ASP A 519 -4.33 29.13 16.25
N GLU A 520 -5.29 29.79 16.92
CA GLU A 520 -5.96 30.98 16.37
C GLU A 520 -4.98 32.15 16.21
N LEU A 521 -4.10 32.39 17.19
CA LEU A 521 -3.04 33.40 17.07
C LEU A 521 -2.10 33.10 15.89
N LYS A 522 -1.67 31.84 15.73
CA LYS A 522 -0.86 31.40 14.57
C LYS A 522 -1.56 31.67 13.25
N LYS A 523 -2.85 31.34 13.17
CA LYS A 523 -3.67 31.57 11.97
C LYS A 523 -3.81 33.06 11.66
N ILE A 524 -4.03 33.89 12.68
CA ILE A 524 -4.13 35.35 12.54
C ILE A 524 -2.82 35.95 12.01
N ALA A 525 -1.67 35.56 12.60
CA ALA A 525 -0.35 35.99 12.13
C ALA A 525 -0.10 35.57 10.68
N ALA A 526 -0.39 34.30 10.36
CA ALA A 526 -0.25 33.76 9.01
C ALA A 526 -1.10 34.53 8.00
N TYR A 527 -2.37 34.81 8.31
CA TYR A 527 -3.26 35.54 7.41
C TYR A 527 -2.77 36.96 7.16
N LYS A 528 -2.24 37.62 8.20
CA LYS A 528 -1.63 38.94 8.05
C LYS A 528 -0.38 38.91 7.17
N ALA A 529 0.43 37.85 7.23
CA ALA A 529 1.58 37.68 6.34
C ALA A 529 1.17 37.48 4.87
N VAL A 530 0.07 36.77 4.61
CA VAL A 530 -0.41 36.56 3.23
C VAL A 530 -0.89 37.86 2.57
N GLU A 531 -1.18 38.93 3.34
CA GLU A 531 -1.46 40.26 2.76
C GLU A 531 -0.27 40.86 1.99
N TYR A 532 0.96 40.39 2.24
CA TYR A 532 2.15 40.80 1.48
C TYR A 532 2.33 40.02 0.16
N VAL A 533 1.48 39.03 -0.11
CA VAL A 533 1.56 38.22 -1.33
C VAL A 533 0.78 38.91 -2.44
N GLU A 534 1.45 39.17 -3.55
CA GLU A 534 0.86 39.73 -4.78
C GLU A 534 0.90 38.73 -5.92
N SER A 535 -0.02 38.86 -6.88
CA SER A 535 -0.05 37.99 -8.06
C SER A 535 1.22 38.14 -8.88
N GLY A 536 1.74 37.02 -9.40
CA GLY A 536 3.00 36.99 -10.17
C GLY A 536 4.26 36.73 -9.33
N MET A 537 4.16 36.70 -7.99
CA MET A 537 5.32 36.47 -7.13
C MET A 537 5.80 35.02 -7.12
N VAL A 538 7.11 34.86 -6.97
CA VAL A 538 7.74 33.59 -6.56
C VAL A 538 7.92 33.60 -5.05
N LEU A 539 7.33 32.59 -4.38
CA LEU A 539 7.18 32.56 -2.93
C LEU A 539 7.98 31.43 -2.29
N GLY A 540 8.73 31.75 -1.23
CA GLY A 540 9.29 30.78 -0.31
C GLY A 540 8.18 30.30 0.65
N LEU A 541 7.86 29.01 0.61
CA LEU A 541 6.82 28.42 1.44
C LEU A 541 7.46 27.73 2.64
N GLY A 542 7.30 28.33 3.82
CA GLY A 542 7.88 27.89 5.08
C GLY A 542 7.37 26.57 5.65
N THR A 543 7.97 26.11 6.75
CA THR A 543 7.69 24.84 7.42
C THR A 543 7.04 25.03 8.80
N GLY A 544 6.14 24.12 9.16
CA GLY A 544 5.64 23.98 10.53
C GLY A 544 4.23 24.53 10.76
N SER A 545 3.77 24.43 12.02
CA SER A 545 2.34 24.66 12.35
C SER A 545 1.82 26.06 11.99
N THR A 546 2.63 27.11 12.12
CA THR A 546 2.24 28.48 11.76
C THR A 546 2.29 28.70 10.26
N ALA A 547 3.38 28.30 9.59
CA ALA A 547 3.53 28.40 8.13
C ALA A 547 2.47 27.62 7.36
N LYS A 548 2.03 26.48 7.90
CA LYS A 548 0.91 25.68 7.38
C LYS A 548 -0.34 26.51 7.13
N HIS A 549 -0.69 27.42 8.04
CA HIS A 549 -1.85 28.31 7.89
C HIS A 549 -1.67 29.32 6.74
N ALA A 550 -0.45 29.82 6.51
CA ALA A 550 -0.14 30.73 5.42
C ALA A 550 -0.24 30.02 4.06
N VAL A 551 0.34 28.82 3.95
CA VAL A 551 0.27 27.98 2.74
C VAL A 551 -1.18 27.64 2.39
N ASN A 552 -1.99 27.24 3.38
CA ASN A 552 -3.43 27.02 3.20
C ASN A 552 -4.13 28.26 2.66
N ARG A 553 -3.83 29.43 3.23
CA ARG A 553 -4.46 30.69 2.83
C ARG A 553 -4.07 31.11 1.41
N ILE A 554 -2.82 30.91 1.01
CA ILE A 554 -2.37 31.16 -0.39
C ILE A 554 -3.14 30.25 -1.34
N GLY A 555 -3.25 28.94 -1.03
CA GLY A 555 -4.01 27.98 -1.83
C GLY A 555 -5.50 28.35 -1.96
N GLU A 556 -6.13 28.82 -0.88
CA GLU A 556 -7.51 29.32 -0.92
C GLU A 556 -7.66 30.53 -1.84
N LEU A 557 -6.75 31.50 -1.77
CA LEU A 557 -6.81 32.72 -2.58
C LEU A 557 -6.57 32.44 -4.07
N LEU A 558 -5.69 31.50 -4.39
CA LEU A 558 -5.50 30.98 -5.75
C LEU A 558 -6.77 30.32 -6.30
N LYS A 559 -7.41 29.44 -5.51
CA LYS A 559 -8.68 28.79 -5.90
C LYS A 559 -9.82 29.79 -6.10
N GLN A 560 -9.84 30.88 -5.32
CA GLN A 560 -10.81 31.96 -5.45
C GLN A 560 -10.50 32.92 -6.62
N GLY A 561 -9.35 32.77 -7.30
CA GLY A 561 -8.91 33.66 -8.38
C GLY A 561 -8.45 35.05 -7.90
N LYS A 562 -8.28 35.25 -6.59
CA LYS A 562 -7.81 36.50 -5.97
C LYS A 562 -6.30 36.68 -6.09
N LEU A 563 -5.57 35.56 -6.11
CA LEU A 563 -4.17 35.50 -6.50
C LEU A 563 -4.05 34.72 -7.80
N GLN A 564 -3.11 35.13 -8.65
CA GLN A 564 -2.82 34.50 -9.94
C GLN A 564 -1.31 34.44 -10.16
N ASN A 565 -0.86 33.50 -10.98
CA ASN A 565 0.54 33.36 -11.41
C ASN A 565 1.55 33.29 -10.24
N ILE A 566 1.18 32.60 -9.15
CA ILE A 566 2.09 32.32 -8.04
C ILE A 566 2.88 31.05 -8.32
N VAL A 567 4.17 31.07 -7.99
CA VAL A 567 5.02 29.87 -7.93
C VAL A 567 5.56 29.71 -6.51
N GLY A 568 5.40 28.53 -5.92
CA GLY A 568 5.88 28.21 -4.58
C GLY A 568 7.16 27.38 -4.59
N ILE A 569 8.11 27.73 -3.73
CA ILE A 569 9.35 27.00 -3.49
C ILE A 569 9.32 26.51 -2.02
N PRO A 570 9.10 25.20 -1.79
CA PRO A 570 8.90 24.67 -0.45
C PRO A 570 10.21 24.49 0.31
N THR A 571 10.20 24.81 1.61
CA THR A 571 11.35 24.66 2.53
C THR A 571 11.45 23.27 3.15
N SER A 572 10.51 22.36 2.90
CA SER A 572 10.53 20.98 3.41
C SER A 572 9.72 20.04 2.52
N LYS A 573 9.95 18.72 2.66
CA LYS A 573 9.09 17.70 2.01
C LYS A 573 7.63 17.83 2.48
N MET A 574 7.42 18.10 3.77
CA MET A 574 6.08 18.31 4.34
C MET A 574 5.37 19.52 3.67
N THR A 575 6.04 20.65 3.54
CA THR A 575 5.44 21.84 2.89
C THR A 575 5.22 21.60 1.39
N HIS A 576 6.12 20.88 0.73
CA HIS A 576 5.95 20.49 -0.68
C HIS A 576 4.65 19.72 -0.88
N GLU A 577 4.42 18.67 -0.09
CA GLU A 577 3.20 17.85 -0.16
C GLU A 577 1.94 18.67 0.15
N GLN A 578 2.00 19.54 1.17
CA GLN A 578 0.89 20.43 1.50
C GLN A 578 0.54 21.35 0.33
N ALA A 579 1.52 22.06 -0.23
CA ALA A 579 1.30 23.01 -1.30
C ALA A 579 0.80 22.32 -2.58
N LEU A 580 1.32 21.13 -2.88
CA LEU A 580 0.86 20.28 -3.98
C LEU A 580 -0.62 19.90 -3.80
N SER A 581 -1.04 19.49 -2.60
CA SER A 581 -2.44 19.14 -2.29
C SER A 581 -3.42 20.32 -2.46
N LEU A 582 -2.92 21.55 -2.31
CA LEU A 582 -3.68 22.78 -2.46
C LEU A 582 -3.73 23.28 -3.90
N GLY A 583 -2.96 22.67 -4.81
CA GLY A 583 -2.86 23.09 -6.21
C GLY A 583 -2.04 24.37 -6.41
N ILE A 584 -1.10 24.66 -5.51
CA ILE A 584 -0.14 25.75 -5.69
C ILE A 584 0.91 25.27 -6.70
N PRO A 585 1.18 26.00 -7.81
CA PRO A 585 2.27 25.66 -8.72
C PRO A 585 3.60 25.66 -7.99
N LEU A 586 4.39 24.59 -8.12
CA LEU A 586 5.66 24.43 -7.42
C LEU A 586 6.85 24.48 -8.37
N SER A 587 7.98 24.96 -7.86
CA SER A 587 9.28 24.91 -8.53
C SER A 587 10.41 24.79 -7.48
N ASP A 588 11.65 25.01 -7.90
CA ASP A 588 12.87 24.87 -7.11
C ASP A 588 13.78 26.10 -7.24
N LEU A 589 14.79 26.17 -6.37
CA LEU A 589 15.77 27.25 -6.36
C LEU A 589 16.66 27.26 -7.61
N ASP A 590 16.86 26.12 -8.27
CA ASP A 590 17.67 26.04 -9.49
C ASP A 590 16.96 26.74 -10.66
N SER A 591 15.65 26.61 -10.74
CA SER A 591 14.80 27.26 -11.74
C SER A 591 14.50 28.72 -11.38
N HIS A 592 14.41 29.03 -10.09
CA HIS A 592 14.12 30.36 -9.56
C HIS A 592 15.10 30.74 -8.44
N PRO A 593 16.30 31.25 -8.78
CA PRO A 593 17.34 31.54 -7.79
C PRO A 593 17.11 32.80 -6.96
N VAL A 594 16.11 33.62 -7.32
CA VAL A 594 15.72 34.82 -6.59
C VAL A 594 14.21 34.81 -6.40
N LEU A 595 13.78 34.91 -5.14
CA LEU A 595 12.38 34.88 -4.74
C LEU A 595 11.92 36.27 -4.29
N ASP A 596 10.64 36.57 -4.44
CA ASP A 596 10.09 37.86 -4.04
C ASP A 596 9.82 37.92 -2.54
N LEU A 597 9.27 36.83 -1.98
CA LEU A 597 8.82 36.79 -0.60
C LEU A 597 8.90 35.38 -0.02
N ALA A 598 9.49 35.20 1.16
CA ALA A 598 9.30 34.02 2.01
C ALA A 598 8.37 34.32 3.18
N ILE A 599 7.51 33.36 3.51
CA ILE A 599 6.72 33.36 4.74
C ILE A 599 7.04 32.09 5.51
N ASP A 600 7.61 32.24 6.72
CA ASP A 600 7.87 31.10 7.60
C ASP A 600 7.78 31.45 9.09
N GLY A 601 7.67 30.44 9.94
CA GLY A 601 7.73 30.59 11.39
C GLY A 601 9.15 30.65 11.95
N ALA A 602 9.22 30.93 13.24
CA ALA A 602 10.45 30.81 14.04
C ALA A 602 10.17 30.15 15.39
N ASP A 603 11.21 29.57 15.94
CA ASP A 603 11.22 28.93 17.25
C ASP A 603 11.53 29.93 18.37
N GLU A 604 12.35 30.94 18.06
CA GLU A 604 12.64 32.09 18.92
C GLU A 604 12.87 33.34 18.06
N VAL A 605 12.55 34.51 18.60
CA VAL A 605 12.82 35.82 18.00
C VAL A 605 13.40 36.76 19.06
N ASP A 606 14.59 37.29 18.81
CA ASP A 606 15.22 38.28 19.69
C ASP A 606 14.79 39.73 19.36
N PRO A 607 15.19 40.73 20.16
CA PRO A 607 14.86 42.13 19.91
C PRO A 607 15.44 42.71 18.61
N HIS A 608 16.48 42.08 18.03
CA HIS A 608 17.13 42.47 16.79
C HIS A 608 16.56 41.75 15.56
N LEU A 609 15.49 40.96 15.76
CA LEU A 609 14.84 40.13 14.75
C LEU A 609 15.73 39.01 14.20
N ASN A 610 16.75 38.60 14.97
CA ASN A 610 17.42 37.32 14.73
C ASN A 610 16.53 36.19 15.22
N LEU A 611 16.65 35.03 14.56
CA LEU A 611 15.76 33.91 14.81
C LEU A 611 16.54 32.65 15.21
N VAL A 612 15.91 31.82 16.04
CA VAL A 612 16.18 30.38 16.05
C VAL A 612 15.10 29.69 15.21
N LYS A 613 15.50 28.78 14.33
CA LYS A 613 14.65 27.93 13.51
C LYS A 613 15.18 26.49 13.49
N GLY A 614 14.41 25.57 12.90
CA GLY A 614 14.84 24.20 12.68
C GLY A 614 14.40 23.17 13.72
N ARG A 615 13.58 23.53 14.72
CA ARG A 615 13.01 22.51 15.64
C ARG A 615 12.12 21.51 14.91
N GLY A 616 11.58 21.88 13.75
CA GLY A 616 10.88 20.99 12.82
C GLY A 616 11.78 20.10 11.96
N GLY A 617 13.09 20.37 11.90
CA GLY A 617 14.07 19.52 11.20
C GLY A 617 14.41 19.89 9.76
N SER A 618 13.96 21.05 9.26
CA SER A 618 14.15 21.49 7.86
C SER A 618 15.07 22.71 7.72
N LEU A 619 15.94 22.97 8.71
CA LEU A 619 16.68 24.22 8.86
C LEU A 619 17.54 24.59 7.64
N LEU A 620 18.19 23.62 6.99
CA LEU A 620 19.06 23.90 5.84
C LEU A 620 18.25 24.43 4.65
N ARG A 621 17.15 23.76 4.32
CA ARG A 621 16.28 24.15 3.20
C ARG A 621 15.56 25.46 3.50
N GLU A 622 15.10 25.66 4.73
CA GLU A 622 14.58 26.94 5.21
C GLU A 622 15.59 28.06 4.94
N LYS A 623 16.85 27.90 5.38
CA LYS A 623 17.89 28.93 5.23
C LYS A 623 18.23 29.23 3.78
N MET A 624 18.33 28.20 2.94
CA MET A 624 18.62 28.37 1.51
C MET A 624 17.51 29.15 0.80
N VAL A 625 16.24 28.79 1.03
CA VAL A 625 15.09 29.44 0.37
C VAL A 625 14.89 30.85 0.90
N GLU A 626 14.92 31.05 2.23
CA GLU A 626 14.74 32.36 2.86
C GLU A 626 15.88 33.31 2.52
N GLY A 627 17.12 32.81 2.44
CA GLY A 627 18.29 33.59 2.02
C GLY A 627 18.26 34.03 0.56
N ALA A 628 17.48 33.35 -0.29
CA ALA A 628 17.27 33.72 -1.69
C ALA A 628 16.11 34.72 -1.89
N CYS A 629 15.41 35.12 -0.81
CA CYS A 629 14.26 36.03 -0.88
C CYS A 629 14.64 37.50 -0.74
N LYS A 630 14.00 38.37 -1.54
CA LYS A 630 14.08 39.83 -1.36
C LYS A 630 13.45 40.29 -0.05
N LYS A 631 12.37 39.63 0.36
CA LYS A 631 11.67 39.88 1.61
C LYS A 631 11.43 38.58 2.36
N PHE A 632 11.81 38.53 3.63
CA PHE A 632 11.48 37.42 4.52
C PHE A 632 10.57 37.91 5.64
N VAL A 633 9.33 37.41 5.64
CA VAL A 633 8.30 37.69 6.65
C VAL A 633 8.22 36.50 7.60
N CYS A 634 8.71 36.70 8.81
CA CYS A 634 8.60 35.73 9.89
C CYS A 634 7.25 35.89 10.63
N ILE A 635 6.57 34.77 10.91
CA ILE A 635 5.28 34.75 11.63
C ILE A 635 5.38 33.96 12.93
N VAL A 636 5.07 34.60 14.06
CA VAL A 636 5.15 33.97 15.38
C VAL A 636 3.99 34.39 16.29
N ASP A 637 3.71 33.56 17.29
CA ASP A 637 2.94 33.97 18.45
C ASP A 637 3.87 34.60 19.51
N GLU A 638 3.32 35.41 20.42
CA GLU A 638 4.10 36.16 21.40
C GLU A 638 4.98 35.30 22.32
N SER A 639 4.65 34.01 22.48
CA SER A 639 5.47 33.05 23.26
C SER A 639 6.86 32.80 22.67
N LYS A 640 7.09 33.17 21.41
CA LYS A 640 8.38 32.99 20.72
C LYS A 640 9.34 34.16 20.92
N LEU A 641 8.88 35.26 21.52
CA LEU A 641 9.74 36.40 21.81
C LEU A 641 10.67 36.09 22.98
N VAL A 642 11.97 36.21 22.76
CA VAL A 642 13.02 35.99 23.77
C VAL A 642 13.87 37.25 23.96
N LYS A 643 14.55 37.36 25.10
CA LYS A 643 15.46 38.48 25.37
C LYS A 643 16.78 38.37 24.58
N HIS A 644 17.25 37.14 24.39
CA HIS A 644 18.42 36.74 23.61
C HIS A 644 18.19 35.33 23.07
N LEU A 645 18.84 34.95 21.95
CA LEU A 645 18.70 33.61 21.37
C LEU A 645 19.28 32.53 22.31
N GLY A 646 18.61 31.38 22.37
CA GLY A 646 18.87 30.32 23.34
C GLY A 646 18.18 30.56 24.70
N GLY A 647 17.60 31.76 24.91
CA GLY A 647 17.00 32.16 26.18
C GLY A 647 15.68 31.46 26.53
N SER A 648 15.08 30.69 25.62
CA SER A 648 13.88 29.90 25.93
C SER A 648 14.18 28.63 26.75
N GLY A 649 15.44 28.23 26.82
CA GLY A 649 15.85 26.94 27.41
C GLY A 649 15.51 25.71 26.55
N LEU A 650 14.95 25.93 25.35
CA LEU A 650 14.66 24.88 24.37
C LEU A 650 15.79 24.75 23.34
N ALA A 651 15.67 23.77 22.45
CA ALA A 651 16.72 23.39 21.51
C ALA A 651 17.09 24.51 20.51
N MET A 652 18.40 24.73 20.31
CA MET A 652 19.00 25.36 19.14
C MET A 652 19.59 24.25 18.24
N PRO A 653 18.97 23.95 17.08
CA PRO A 653 19.36 22.80 16.25
C PRO A 653 20.65 23.06 15.47
N VAL A 654 21.51 22.05 15.32
CA VAL A 654 22.65 22.04 14.40
C VAL A 654 22.60 20.78 13.54
N GLU A 655 22.49 20.94 12.22
CA GLU A 655 22.51 19.84 11.25
C GLU A 655 23.95 19.40 11.00
N ILE A 656 24.22 18.11 11.18
CA ILE A 656 25.56 17.51 11.08
C ILE A 656 25.52 16.22 10.27
N VAL A 657 26.63 15.88 9.61
CA VAL A 657 26.74 14.61 8.88
C VAL A 657 26.67 13.42 9.85
N PRO A 658 26.12 12.26 9.43
CA PRO A 658 26.02 11.09 10.30
C PRO A 658 27.37 10.50 10.73
N PHE A 659 28.39 10.64 9.88
CA PHE A 659 29.75 10.12 10.12
C PHE A 659 30.36 10.75 11.39
N CYS A 660 30.75 9.90 12.34
CA CYS A 660 31.34 10.30 13.62
C CYS A 660 30.52 11.37 14.39
N TRP A 661 29.19 11.38 14.27
CA TRP A 661 28.34 12.44 14.86
C TRP A 661 28.57 12.66 16.36
N LYS A 662 28.92 11.62 17.13
CA LYS A 662 29.23 11.73 18.57
C LYS A 662 30.43 12.65 18.84
N PHE A 663 31.45 12.58 17.98
CA PHE A 663 32.63 13.45 18.05
C PHE A 663 32.23 14.90 17.75
N THR A 664 31.47 15.13 16.68
CA THR A 664 30.98 16.46 16.30
C THR A 664 30.07 17.05 17.39
N ALA A 665 29.16 16.26 17.95
CA ALA A 665 28.28 16.68 19.04
C ALA A 665 29.06 17.12 20.29
N LYS A 666 30.12 16.37 20.66
CA LYS A 666 30.99 16.74 21.77
C LYS A 666 31.72 18.05 21.48
N LYS A 667 32.29 18.20 20.29
CA LYS A 667 32.96 19.45 19.88
C LYS A 667 32.01 20.65 19.89
N LEU A 668 30.78 20.49 19.43
CA LEU A 668 29.75 21.54 19.49
C LEU A 668 29.42 21.92 20.94
N GLN A 669 29.33 20.94 21.84
CA GLN A 669 29.10 21.21 23.25
C GLN A 669 30.29 21.96 23.88
N ASP A 670 31.52 21.52 23.60
CA ASP A 670 32.75 22.13 24.12
C ASP A 670 32.90 23.60 23.67
N LEU A 671 32.46 23.95 22.44
CA LEU A 671 32.48 25.34 21.94
C LEU A 671 31.70 26.32 22.85
N PHE A 672 30.66 25.84 23.51
CA PHE A 672 29.74 26.65 24.32
C PHE A 672 29.73 26.24 25.80
N GLU A 673 30.80 25.64 26.30
CA GLU A 673 30.93 25.22 27.70
C GLU A 673 30.71 26.41 28.66
N TYR A 674 31.21 27.60 28.30
CA TYR A 674 31.02 28.83 29.09
C TYR A 674 29.56 29.23 29.27
N ALA A 675 28.69 28.87 28.31
CA ALA A 675 27.26 29.13 28.33
C ALA A 675 26.46 27.99 29.02
N GLY A 676 27.14 26.98 29.57
CA GLY A 676 26.52 25.80 30.16
C GLY A 676 25.77 24.94 29.14
N CYS A 677 26.27 24.91 27.90
CA CYS A 677 25.62 24.21 26.80
C CYS A 677 25.58 22.69 27.02
N VAL A 678 24.46 22.06 26.69
CA VAL A 678 24.31 20.61 26.61
C VAL A 678 23.92 20.24 25.19
N GLY A 679 24.74 19.42 24.53
CA GLY A 679 24.45 18.91 23.19
C GLY A 679 23.79 17.54 23.26
N LYS A 680 22.64 17.37 22.60
CA LYS A 680 21.96 16.06 22.52
C LYS A 680 21.63 15.75 21.07
N LEU A 681 21.89 14.52 20.65
CA LEU A 681 21.34 14.05 19.38
C LEU A 681 19.83 14.10 19.44
N ARG A 682 19.20 14.69 18.43
CA ARG A 682 17.76 14.64 18.27
C ARG A 682 17.35 13.21 17.96
N THR A 683 16.39 12.67 18.70
CA THR A 683 15.84 11.34 18.49
C THR A 683 14.32 11.40 18.37
N PHE A 684 13.73 10.42 17.67
CA PHE A 684 12.29 10.26 17.66
C PHE A 684 11.82 9.76 19.04
N VAL A 685 10.80 10.41 19.60
CA VAL A 685 10.26 10.10 20.95
C VAL A 685 9.76 8.65 21.04
N GLU A 686 9.26 8.11 19.94
CA GLU A 686 8.61 6.78 19.88
C GLU A 686 9.59 5.61 19.96
N ASN A 687 10.81 5.74 19.42
CA ASN A 687 11.72 4.62 19.23
C ASN A 687 13.19 4.92 19.60
N GLY A 688 13.51 6.15 19.99
CA GLY A 688 14.86 6.57 20.37
C GLY A 688 15.89 6.59 19.24
N LYS A 689 15.48 6.35 17.98
CA LYS A 689 16.39 6.43 16.83
C LYS A 689 16.77 7.88 16.52
N PRO A 690 17.98 8.13 15.96
CA PRO A 690 18.36 9.46 15.47
C PRO A 690 17.33 10.04 14.50
N PHE A 691 17.03 11.33 14.64
CA PHE A 691 16.24 12.07 13.66
C PHE A 691 17.08 12.30 12.40
N VAL A 692 16.50 12.04 11.23
CA VAL A 692 17.13 12.24 9.92
C VAL A 692 16.45 13.39 9.19
N THR A 693 17.23 14.37 8.73
CA THR A 693 16.71 15.53 7.99
C THR A 693 16.28 15.15 6.57
N ASP A 694 15.57 16.05 5.88
CA ASP A 694 15.21 15.88 4.46
C ASP A 694 16.42 15.65 3.55
N ASN A 695 17.63 15.99 4.01
CA ASN A 695 18.90 15.88 3.30
C ASN A 695 19.77 14.70 3.80
N GLY A 696 19.25 13.82 4.66
CA GLY A 696 19.96 12.63 5.12
C GLY A 696 20.95 12.86 6.26
N ASN A 697 20.93 14.03 6.90
CA ASN A 697 21.82 14.38 8.01
C ASN A 697 21.17 14.14 9.38
N TYR A 698 21.96 14.24 10.44
CA TYR A 698 21.48 14.24 11.81
C TYR A 698 21.35 15.66 12.35
N ILE A 699 20.61 15.81 13.46
CA ILE A 699 20.54 17.07 14.21
C ILE A 699 21.06 16.86 15.62
N VAL A 700 21.97 17.74 16.05
CA VAL A 700 22.33 17.91 17.45
C VAL A 700 21.62 19.16 17.98
N ASP A 701 20.79 18.97 18.98
CA ASP A 701 20.11 20.03 19.70
C ASP A 701 21.02 20.55 20.82
N LEU A 702 21.37 21.83 20.73
CA LEU A 702 22.11 22.55 21.75
C LEU A 702 21.14 23.26 22.71
N TYR A 703 21.33 23.07 24.00
CA TYR A 703 20.51 23.69 25.06
C TYR A 703 21.40 24.58 25.91
N PHE A 704 21.01 25.84 26.07
CA PHE A 704 21.82 26.86 26.75
C PHE A 704 21.21 27.23 28.10
N GLN A 705 22.06 27.41 29.11
CA GLN A 705 21.66 27.91 30.44
C GLN A 705 21.95 29.40 30.60
N LYS A 706 22.91 29.91 29.85
CA LYS A 706 23.34 31.32 29.83
C LYS A 706 23.36 31.83 28.40
N ASP A 707 23.55 33.14 28.27
CA ASP A 707 23.68 33.81 26.98
C ASP A 707 24.82 33.22 26.13
N ILE A 708 24.56 33.06 24.83
CA ILE A 708 25.50 32.57 23.82
C ILE A 708 26.60 33.61 23.57
N GLY A 709 26.30 34.90 23.77
CA GLY A 709 27.24 36.01 23.53
C GLY A 709 27.17 36.52 22.09
N ASP A 710 28.31 36.70 21.43
CA ASP A 710 28.34 37.18 20.04
C ASP A 710 27.80 36.11 19.09
N LEU A 711 26.58 36.32 18.60
CA LEU A 711 25.86 35.39 17.72
C LEU A 711 26.60 35.14 16.40
N LYS A 712 27.27 36.16 15.85
CA LYS A 712 28.00 36.01 14.58
C LYS A 712 29.25 35.18 14.78
N ALA A 713 30.01 35.47 15.84
CA ALA A 713 31.17 34.65 16.20
C ALA A 713 30.76 33.19 16.52
N ALA A 714 29.63 32.99 17.20
CA ALA A 714 29.08 31.66 17.46
C ALA A 714 28.67 30.92 16.18
N SER A 715 27.99 31.60 15.25
CA SER A 715 27.63 31.08 13.93
C SER A 715 28.86 30.64 13.14
N ASP A 716 29.86 31.52 13.01
CA ASP A 716 31.11 31.23 12.31
C ASP A 716 31.87 30.06 12.95
N ALA A 717 31.92 30.00 14.28
CA ALA A 717 32.58 28.91 15.01
C ALA A 717 31.90 27.55 14.79
N ILE A 718 30.56 27.52 14.74
CA ILE A 718 29.80 26.29 14.44
C ILE A 718 30.07 25.84 12.99
N LEU A 719 30.00 26.75 12.03
CA LEU A 719 30.21 26.43 10.61
C LEU A 719 31.64 26.00 10.28
N GLN A 720 32.63 26.46 11.04
CA GLN A 720 34.03 26.03 10.87
C GLN A 720 34.29 24.58 11.33
N LEU A 721 33.39 23.97 12.10
CA LEU A 721 33.57 22.62 12.60
C LEU A 721 33.30 21.59 11.49
N ALA A 722 34.33 20.85 11.07
CA ALA A 722 34.18 19.80 10.06
C ALA A 722 33.13 18.75 10.47
N GLY A 723 32.17 18.51 9.58
CA GLY A 723 31.03 17.64 9.82
C GLY A 723 29.74 18.37 10.21
N VAL A 724 29.81 19.67 10.51
CA VAL A 724 28.62 20.53 10.55
C VAL A 724 28.21 20.88 9.12
N VAL A 725 26.90 20.81 8.87
CA VAL A 725 26.29 21.21 7.60
C VAL A 725 25.73 22.61 7.71
N GLU A 726 24.90 22.88 8.71
CA GLU A 726 24.28 24.19 8.96
C GLU A 726 23.69 24.26 10.38
N HIS A 727 23.32 25.45 10.87
CA HIS A 727 22.74 25.65 12.21
C HIS A 727 21.45 26.48 12.22
N GLY A 728 20.68 26.36 13.29
CA GLY A 728 19.38 26.98 13.47
C GLY A 728 19.38 28.48 13.75
N MET A 729 20.54 29.14 13.90
CA MET A 729 20.60 30.62 14.00
C MET A 729 20.45 31.27 12.61
N PHE A 730 19.40 32.07 12.44
CA PHE A 730 19.11 32.85 11.24
C PHE A 730 19.33 34.31 11.58
N LEU A 731 20.58 34.73 11.38
CA LEU A 731 21.07 36.05 11.77
C LEU A 731 20.91 37.02 10.61
N ASP A 732 20.37 38.19 10.90
CA ASP A 732 20.17 39.25 9.92
C ASP A 732 19.29 38.93 8.68
N MET A 733 18.52 37.84 8.70
CA MET A 733 17.71 37.41 7.55
C MET A 733 16.28 37.97 7.55
N ALA A 734 15.63 38.06 8.72
CA ALA A 734 14.23 38.49 8.79
C ALA A 734 14.09 39.99 8.48
N THR A 735 13.25 40.32 7.50
CA THR A 735 12.94 41.72 7.15
C THR A 735 11.74 42.26 7.90
N THR A 736 10.79 41.38 8.20
CA THR A 736 9.55 41.69 8.93
C THR A 736 9.24 40.53 9.86
N VAL A 737 8.86 40.80 11.10
CA VAL A 737 8.30 39.83 12.04
C VAL A 737 6.88 40.25 12.42
N ILE A 738 5.92 39.37 12.19
CA ILE A 738 4.53 39.55 12.57
C ILE A 738 4.28 38.71 13.82
N VAL A 739 3.92 39.38 14.91
CA VAL A 739 3.66 38.77 16.21
C VAL A 739 2.16 38.83 16.49
N ALA A 740 1.53 37.70 16.71
CA ALA A 740 0.16 37.63 17.24
C ALA A 740 0.20 37.35 18.75
N GLY A 741 -0.47 38.20 19.53
CA GLY A 741 -0.65 38.03 20.98
C GLY A 741 -2.08 38.33 21.40
N GLU A 742 -2.35 38.20 22.69
CA GLU A 742 -3.70 38.42 23.27
C GLU A 742 -4.26 39.82 22.97
N LEU A 743 -3.39 40.83 22.82
CA LEU A 743 -3.75 42.22 22.54
C LEU A 743 -3.88 42.55 21.04
N GLY A 744 -3.65 41.57 20.16
CA GLY A 744 -3.74 41.73 18.70
C GLY A 744 -2.43 41.46 17.97
N ILE A 745 -2.30 42.03 16.76
CA ILE A 745 -1.15 41.80 15.88
C ILE A 745 -0.19 42.99 15.95
N THR A 746 1.09 42.70 16.19
CA THR A 746 2.18 43.67 16.07
C THR A 746 3.06 43.32 14.89
N VAL A 747 3.40 44.30 14.05
CA VAL A 747 4.34 44.14 12.93
C VAL A 747 5.62 44.87 13.27
N LYS A 748 6.74 44.15 13.33
CA LYS A 748 8.08 44.72 13.50
C LYS A 748 8.82 44.61 12.19
N ASN A 749 9.37 45.70 11.69
CA ASN A 749 10.23 45.70 10.51
C ASN A 749 11.67 45.95 10.95
N LYS A 750 12.61 45.43 10.18
CA LYS A 750 14.02 45.72 10.34
C LYS A 750 14.40 47.07 9.73
#